data_AF-A0AAU4BJN3-F1
#
_entry.id   AF-A0AAU4BJN3-F1
#
_cell.length_a   1.000
_cell.length_b   1.000
_cell.length_c   1.000
_cell.angle_alpha   90.00
_cell.angle_beta   90.00
_cell.angle_gamma   90.00
#
_symmetry.space_group_name_H-M   'P 1'
#
loop_
_entity.id
_entity.type
_entity.pdbx_description
1 polymer ?
#
loop_
_entity_poly.entity_id
_entity_poly.type
_entity_poly.pdbx_seq_one_letter_code
_entity_poly.pdbx_strand_id
1 'polypeptide(L)'
;MSVRIAALVLRLPLAPDSKRRRRALETVLREADAHAMRAVARVLASEGREEVCRVWLRPSVSGSSPERWSSPVVAELAGDPPAAPDELVDAAWQDWLTEHDADLWSLLKRWNRPATPSDLQRRALSRLALGEDVALDATLLARASARFDHPIGEPARARLLARGDVEAVDRFCALAIDVPDAVEFCVANHLAPSGDVQRAAFFVRTGQHDQYRALDHDGALLALAYEAAPATERASLRTAMTTFGGIDALRVLAGRRSGKRGLASLAEPERAYLTRRLREQRDWERLWRLTPQLTLAEAVGTVRTFGDWRPSGEDDRRMFEHLRAADPTAVDADVKALTTASGPSALPHTRVDLTDLDKRAAPLSDLDFSPDGTRLAFASLGKCAGTIGIGGEPATPSFSEFLLPVTGVAHLGSDTIVVAESDLASSSSAQCRLQYVDQGGRRLIPLDASHIRTVRRIAGDRAFVVVSDWGSSKLPKPTMSAGAGGGPLRKSDLFQDLEHGPSRVEVASEGGLIAMLSGDAALAADLSRSVVHRLGDAPVVGSRTPRAALSPSVLVRADGNGAVRVWHDLLTSTSEPAIGLLRRGPRESLVDIAWSPALNRFLSVCQEETAHDWTGADATLPMYFQKLEILDVPETRDRPMPGELVSASIPIGGGWAMCDHMRLSPRGDTLAVASAVSATIDLYTVSVLALRPVIGKPMGLMDHSDLANVAAVLEGPICGSGSRTTLELLRACLEHRFRHDVGIGDSTGAVAADDHDIELGR
;
A
#
# COMPACT_ATOMS: atom_id res chain seq x y z
N MET A 1 5.47 45.23 40.79
CA MET A 1 4.94 46.10 41.86
C MET A 1 5.52 45.57 43.16
N SER A 2 6.07 46.39 44.06
CA SER A 2 6.62 45.84 45.32
C SER A 2 5.49 45.45 46.27
N VAL A 3 5.71 44.49 47.18
CA VAL A 3 4.72 44.05 48.19
C VAL A 3 4.16 45.22 48.99
N ARG A 4 5.01 46.18 49.36
CA ARG A 4 4.59 47.40 50.08
C ARG A 4 3.62 48.25 49.25
N ILE A 5 3.89 48.43 47.96
CA ILE A 5 3.02 49.18 47.05
C ILE A 5 1.72 48.40 46.82
N ALA A 6 1.79 47.08 46.64
CA ALA A 6 0.64 46.22 46.48
C ALA A 6 -0.28 46.25 47.72
N ALA A 7 0.29 46.15 48.92
CA ALA A 7 -0.44 46.28 50.18
C ALA A 7 -1.06 47.66 50.38
N LEU A 8 -0.44 48.73 49.87
CA LEU A 8 -1.02 50.08 49.86
C LEU A 8 -2.16 50.20 48.85
N VAL A 9 -2.01 49.62 47.66
CA VAL A 9 -3.05 49.61 46.61
C VAL A 9 -4.31 48.87 47.07
N LEU A 10 -4.18 47.78 47.81
CA LEU A 10 -5.31 47.04 48.40
C LEU A 10 -6.04 47.82 49.51
N ARG A 11 -5.45 48.89 50.06
CA ARG A 11 -6.11 49.78 51.05
C ARG A 11 -6.94 50.89 50.40
N LEU A 12 -6.79 51.11 49.10
CA LEU A 12 -7.55 52.14 48.39
C LEU A 12 -8.97 51.61 48.06
N PRO A 13 -10.01 52.48 48.05
CA PRO A 13 -11.38 52.11 47.71
C PRO A 13 -11.53 51.92 46.19
N LEU A 14 -10.80 50.96 45.64
CA LEU A 14 -10.90 50.57 44.24
C LEU A 14 -12.10 49.65 44.05
N ALA A 15 -12.78 49.74 42.91
CA ALA A 15 -13.82 48.78 42.54
C ALA A 15 -13.27 47.35 42.67
N PRO A 16 -14.04 46.41 43.26
CA PRO A 16 -13.60 45.02 43.52
C PRO A 16 -12.94 44.37 42.30
N ASP A 17 -13.50 44.58 41.11
CA ASP A 17 -13.02 43.97 39.86
C ASP A 17 -11.90 44.74 39.13
N SER A 18 -11.34 45.79 39.74
CA SER A 18 -10.34 46.59 39.02
C SER A 18 -9.06 45.79 38.75
N LYS A 19 -8.56 45.84 37.50
CA LYS A 19 -7.31 45.17 37.08
C LYS A 19 -6.11 45.51 37.99
N ARG A 20 -6.07 46.74 38.53
CA ARG A 20 -5.01 47.20 39.45
C ARG A 20 -5.08 46.52 40.81
N ARG A 21 -6.30 46.34 41.35
CA ARG A 21 -6.53 45.65 42.63
C ARG A 21 -6.20 44.16 42.51
N ARG A 22 -6.64 43.49 41.44
CA ARG A 22 -6.30 42.08 41.17
C ARG A 22 -4.79 41.83 41.07
N ARG A 23 -4.06 42.68 40.31
CA ARG A 23 -2.58 42.59 40.24
C ARG A 23 -1.91 42.83 41.59
N ALA A 24 -2.50 43.68 42.44
CA ALA A 24 -2.01 43.90 43.80
C ALA A 24 -2.22 42.68 44.68
N LEU A 25 -3.38 42.04 44.59
CA LEU A 25 -3.65 40.80 45.29
C LEU A 25 -2.70 39.67 44.86
N GLU A 26 -2.51 39.47 43.55
CA GLU A 26 -1.56 38.50 43.01
C GLU A 26 -0.12 38.75 43.50
N THR A 27 0.29 40.02 43.59
CA THR A 27 1.63 40.41 44.06
C THR A 27 1.80 40.12 45.56
N VAL A 28 0.78 40.40 46.38
CA VAL A 28 0.84 40.14 47.83
C VAL A 28 0.84 38.63 48.12
N LEU A 29 0.02 37.86 47.39
CA LEU A 29 -0.11 36.42 47.59
C LEU A 29 1.12 35.63 47.11
N ARG A 30 1.84 36.12 46.09
CA ARG A 30 3.07 35.46 45.60
C ARG A 30 4.24 35.55 46.58
N GLU A 31 4.35 36.67 47.29
CA GLU A 31 5.53 36.98 48.10
C GLU A 31 5.41 36.49 49.56
N ALA A 32 4.18 36.22 50.02
CA ALA A 32 3.75 35.45 51.21
C ALA A 32 4.71 35.25 52.41
N ASP A 33 5.57 36.22 52.74
CA ASP A 33 6.40 36.21 53.94
C ASP A 33 5.60 36.64 55.19
N ALA A 34 6.22 36.53 56.37
CA ALA A 34 5.59 36.91 57.65
C ALA A 34 5.07 38.37 57.69
N HIS A 35 5.58 39.26 56.83
CA HIS A 35 5.09 40.64 56.71
C HIS A 35 3.90 40.76 55.75
N ALA A 36 3.86 39.96 54.68
CA ALA A 36 2.76 39.86 53.73
C ALA A 36 1.51 39.20 54.35
N MET A 37 1.67 38.26 55.29
CA MET A 37 0.56 37.58 55.97
C MET A 37 -0.40 38.53 56.70
N ARG A 38 0.12 39.61 57.30
CA ARG A 38 -0.72 40.67 57.90
C ARG A 38 -1.53 41.46 56.87
N ALA A 39 -1.05 41.57 55.64
CA ALA A 39 -1.80 42.17 54.55
C ALA A 39 -2.87 41.20 54.01
N VAL A 40 -2.53 39.92 53.86
CA VAL A 40 -3.48 38.85 53.48
C VAL A 40 -4.65 38.76 54.46
N ALA A 41 -4.40 38.72 55.78
CA ALA A 41 -5.46 38.69 56.80
C ALA A 41 -6.44 39.88 56.71
N ARG A 42 -5.93 41.09 56.38
CA ARG A 42 -6.78 42.28 56.19
C ARG A 42 -7.55 42.27 54.87
N VAL A 43 -6.96 41.69 53.83
CA VAL A 43 -7.65 41.52 52.54
C VAL A 43 -8.79 40.53 52.70
N LEU A 44 -8.56 39.41 53.40
CA LEU A 44 -9.60 38.44 53.72
C LEU A 44 -10.77 39.07 54.49
N ALA A 45 -10.48 39.98 55.43
CA ALA A 45 -11.51 40.72 56.16
C ALA A 45 -12.30 41.73 55.30
N SER A 46 -11.79 42.17 54.16
CA SER A 46 -12.39 43.27 53.37
C SER A 46 -12.95 42.86 52.01
N GLU A 47 -12.39 41.85 51.35
CA GLU A 47 -12.80 41.40 50.00
C GLU A 47 -13.62 40.11 50.01
N GLY A 48 -13.73 39.47 51.17
CA GLY A 48 -14.34 38.15 51.30
C GLY A 48 -13.36 37.05 50.94
N ARG A 49 -13.58 35.88 51.54
CA ARG A 49 -12.66 34.74 51.48
C ARG A 49 -12.57 34.11 50.08
N GLU A 50 -13.68 34.10 49.35
CA GLU A 50 -13.82 33.46 48.05
C GLU A 50 -12.94 34.10 46.97
N GLU A 51 -12.93 35.43 46.85
CA GLU A 51 -12.14 36.11 45.82
C GLU A 51 -10.62 35.94 46.06
N VAL A 52 -10.19 35.93 47.32
CA VAL A 52 -8.79 35.66 47.66
C VAL A 52 -8.41 34.23 47.32
N CYS A 53 -9.27 33.25 47.63
CA CYS A 53 -9.07 31.85 47.22
C CYS A 53 -8.95 31.72 45.71
N ARG A 54 -9.85 32.33 44.93
CA ARG A 54 -9.83 32.26 43.46
C ARG A 54 -8.55 32.82 42.85
N VAL A 55 -8.03 33.93 43.39
CA VAL A 55 -6.77 34.51 42.91
C VAL A 55 -5.58 33.68 43.34
N TRP A 56 -5.58 33.18 44.59
CA TRP A 56 -4.52 32.30 45.09
C TRP A 56 -4.45 30.98 44.31
N LEU A 57 -5.59 30.41 43.92
CA LEU A 57 -5.64 29.12 43.23
C LEU A 57 -4.99 29.11 41.84
N ARG A 58 -4.58 30.28 41.32
CA ARG A 58 -3.86 30.38 40.05
C ARG A 58 -2.42 29.88 40.22
N PRO A 59 -1.93 28.98 39.35
CA PRO A 59 -0.56 28.46 39.42
C PRO A 59 0.53 29.55 39.42
N SER A 60 0.27 30.70 38.77
CA SER A 60 1.19 31.85 38.73
C SER A 60 1.30 32.65 40.03
N VAL A 61 0.48 32.31 41.03
CA VAL A 61 0.42 32.96 42.34
C VAL A 61 0.87 32.00 43.43
N SER A 62 0.30 30.79 43.47
CA SER A 62 0.59 29.82 44.54
C SER A 62 1.73 28.85 44.25
N GLY A 63 2.28 28.82 43.04
CA GLY A 63 3.19 27.76 42.61
C GLY A 63 2.45 26.45 42.26
N SER A 64 3.22 25.40 41.96
CA SER A 64 2.71 24.05 41.68
C SER A 64 2.38 23.29 42.98
N SER A 65 1.55 22.24 42.86
CA SER A 65 1.46 21.21 43.90
C SER A 65 2.81 20.47 44.01
N PRO A 66 3.25 20.03 45.20
CA PRO A 66 2.64 20.22 46.52
C PRO A 66 2.98 21.54 47.22
N GLU A 67 4.01 22.28 46.76
CA GLU A 67 4.55 23.49 47.43
C GLU A 67 3.50 24.55 47.77
N ARG A 68 2.47 24.69 46.91
CA ARG A 68 1.35 25.60 47.16
C ARG A 68 0.67 25.33 48.50
N TRP A 69 0.49 24.06 48.87
CA TRP A 69 -0.32 23.65 50.02
C TRP A 69 0.42 23.82 51.35
N SER A 70 1.76 23.90 51.29
CA SER A 70 2.62 24.24 52.43
C SER A 70 2.70 25.75 52.69
N SER A 71 2.06 26.58 51.86
CA SER A 71 2.08 28.04 52.02
C SER A 71 1.39 28.48 53.32
N PRO A 72 1.96 29.42 54.08
CA PRO A 72 1.30 29.98 55.27
C PRO A 72 -0.06 30.64 54.93
N VAL A 73 -0.25 31.04 53.67
CA VAL A 73 -1.53 31.56 53.16
C VAL A 73 -2.66 30.53 53.32
N VAL A 74 -2.38 29.23 53.18
CA VAL A 74 -3.38 28.17 53.32
C VAL A 74 -3.92 28.09 54.76
N ALA A 75 -3.08 28.31 55.76
CA ALA A 75 -3.52 28.33 57.15
C ALA A 75 -4.54 29.46 57.42
N GLU A 76 -4.32 30.65 56.85
CA GLU A 76 -5.24 31.79 56.96
C GLU A 76 -6.51 31.60 56.10
N LEU A 77 -6.38 31.02 54.91
CA LEU A 77 -7.52 30.72 54.02
C LEU A 77 -8.40 29.60 54.57
N ALA A 78 -7.80 28.61 55.24
CA ALA A 78 -8.51 27.51 55.88
C ALA A 78 -9.33 28.00 57.09
N GLY A 79 -8.74 28.81 57.98
CA GLY A 79 -9.34 29.15 59.28
C GLY A 79 -9.80 27.93 60.07
N ASP A 80 -10.88 28.08 60.85
CA ASP A 80 -11.51 26.93 61.53
C ASP A 80 -12.14 25.95 60.50
N PRO A 81 -12.06 24.63 60.74
CA PRO A 81 -12.39 23.59 59.76
C PRO A 81 -13.71 23.70 58.99
N PRO A 82 -14.86 24.14 59.57
CA PRO A 82 -16.11 24.23 58.82
C PRO A 82 -16.17 25.40 57.82
N ALA A 83 -15.19 26.30 57.81
CA ALA A 83 -15.26 27.58 57.07
C ALA A 83 -14.36 27.67 55.82
N ALA A 84 -13.72 26.58 55.40
CA ALA A 84 -12.91 26.55 54.17
C ALA A 84 -13.80 26.74 52.92
N PRO A 85 -13.45 27.64 51.97
CA PRO A 85 -14.27 27.81 50.76
C PRO A 85 -14.28 26.56 49.89
N ASP A 86 -15.42 26.30 49.26
CA ASP A 86 -15.66 25.15 48.39
C ASP A 86 -14.66 25.03 47.24
N GLU A 87 -14.33 26.15 46.58
CA GLU A 87 -13.32 26.21 45.50
C GLU A 87 -11.93 25.74 45.99
N LEU A 88 -11.58 26.06 47.24
CA LEU A 88 -10.30 25.68 47.85
C LEU A 88 -10.26 24.19 48.17
N VAL A 89 -11.35 23.66 48.74
CA VAL A 89 -11.50 22.23 49.04
C VAL A 89 -11.44 21.40 47.76
N ASP A 90 -12.12 21.84 46.69
CA ASP A 90 -12.12 21.14 45.40
C ASP A 90 -10.74 21.12 44.74
N ALA A 91 -10.02 22.24 44.78
CA ALA A 91 -8.66 22.30 44.25
C ALA A 91 -7.70 21.42 45.06
N ALA A 92 -7.82 21.39 46.39
CA ALA A 92 -7.02 20.52 47.24
C ALA A 92 -7.27 19.04 46.93
N TRP A 93 -8.52 18.64 46.75
CA TRP A 93 -8.85 17.27 46.33
C TRP A 93 -8.34 16.95 44.93
N GLN A 94 -8.42 17.88 43.98
CA GLN A 94 -7.91 17.67 42.63
C GLN A 94 -6.40 17.43 42.63
N ASP A 95 -5.66 18.26 43.35
CA ASP A 95 -4.21 18.18 43.43
C ASP A 95 -3.80 16.89 44.15
N TRP A 96 -4.43 16.57 45.28
CA TRP A 96 -4.16 15.33 46.03
C TRP A 96 -4.45 14.07 45.24
N LEU A 97 -5.53 14.04 44.44
CA LEU A 97 -5.86 12.90 43.58
C LEU A 97 -4.94 12.79 42.36
N THR A 98 -4.16 13.81 42.06
CA THR A 98 -3.20 13.81 40.96
C THR A 98 -1.82 13.40 41.48
N GLU A 99 -1.40 13.96 42.61
CA GLU A 99 -0.12 13.72 43.25
C GLU A 99 -0.32 13.58 44.76
N HIS A 100 0.10 12.45 45.32
CA HIS A 100 -0.10 12.19 46.74
C HIS A 100 0.87 13.04 47.57
N ASP A 101 0.32 13.83 48.49
CA ASP A 101 1.10 14.64 49.43
C ASP A 101 0.54 14.47 50.85
N ALA A 102 1.43 14.23 51.82
CA ALA A 102 1.06 13.90 53.19
C ALA A 102 0.54 15.11 53.99
N ASP A 103 1.05 16.31 53.70
CA ASP A 103 0.62 17.55 54.35
C ASP A 103 -0.75 17.97 53.82
N LEU A 104 -0.94 17.89 52.51
CA LEU A 104 -2.22 18.09 51.84
C LEU A 104 -3.27 17.07 52.32
N TRP A 105 -2.88 15.81 52.50
CA TRP A 105 -3.77 14.82 53.09
C TRP A 105 -4.18 15.18 54.52
N SER A 106 -3.22 15.61 55.34
CA SER A 106 -3.48 16.04 56.72
C SER A 106 -4.40 17.26 56.78
N LEU A 107 -4.29 18.17 55.80
CA LEU A 107 -5.20 19.30 55.61
C LEU A 107 -6.62 18.85 55.23
N LEU A 108 -6.74 17.98 54.21
CA LEU A 108 -8.03 17.44 53.75
C LEU A 108 -8.75 16.65 54.86
N LYS A 109 -8.03 15.83 55.63
CA LYS A 109 -8.57 15.13 56.81
C LYS A 109 -9.06 16.09 57.88
N ARG A 110 -8.34 17.18 58.12
CA ARG A 110 -8.72 18.20 59.11
C ARG A 110 -9.99 18.93 58.71
N TRP A 111 -10.16 19.23 57.42
CA TRP A 111 -11.41 19.78 56.91
C TRP A 111 -12.54 18.77 56.99
N ASN A 112 -12.26 17.47 56.78
CA ASN A 112 -13.25 16.40 56.78
C ASN A 112 -14.47 16.71 55.90
N ARG A 113 -14.21 17.30 54.73
CA ARG A 113 -15.23 17.71 53.76
C ARG A 113 -14.91 17.10 52.40
N PRO A 114 -15.87 16.42 51.76
CA PRO A 114 -15.68 15.96 50.40
C PRO A 114 -15.68 17.12 49.42
N ALA A 115 -15.21 16.86 48.20
CA ALA A 115 -15.34 17.79 47.09
C ALA A 115 -16.82 18.11 46.80
N THR A 116 -17.08 19.28 46.23
CA THR A 116 -18.41 19.76 45.87
C THR A 116 -19.05 18.90 44.77
N PRO A 117 -20.38 18.98 44.59
CA PRO A 117 -21.07 18.29 43.48
C PRO A 117 -20.69 18.74 42.07
N SER A 118 -19.82 19.75 41.89
CA SER A 118 -19.43 20.24 40.55
C SER A 118 -18.70 19.18 39.72
N ASP A 119 -18.01 18.25 40.39
CA ASP A 119 -17.34 17.09 39.79
C ASP A 119 -17.73 15.83 40.58
N LEU A 120 -18.66 15.04 40.01
CA LEU A 120 -19.17 13.83 40.64
C LEU A 120 -18.08 12.79 40.90
N GLN A 121 -17.07 12.71 40.04
CA GLN A 121 -15.97 11.75 40.17
C GLN A 121 -15.07 12.14 41.35
N ARG A 122 -14.64 13.41 41.41
CA ARG A 122 -13.83 13.94 42.51
C ARG A 122 -14.57 13.84 43.85
N ARG A 123 -15.87 14.14 43.85
CA ARG A 123 -16.72 13.99 45.03
C ARG A 123 -16.80 12.55 45.51
N ALA A 124 -16.97 11.59 44.62
CA ALA A 124 -17.06 10.19 45.03
C ALA A 124 -15.71 9.66 45.57
N LEU A 125 -14.59 10.03 44.93
CA LEU A 125 -13.25 9.67 45.40
C LEU A 125 -12.86 10.32 46.73
N SER A 126 -13.20 11.59 46.93
CA SER A 126 -12.95 12.28 48.20
C SER A 126 -13.73 11.66 49.36
N ARG A 127 -15.02 11.33 49.14
CA ARG A 127 -15.82 10.63 50.15
C ARG A 127 -15.27 9.24 50.46
N LEU A 128 -14.82 8.49 49.44
CA LEU A 128 -14.14 7.21 49.64
C LEU A 128 -12.87 7.37 50.49
N ALA A 129 -12.03 8.36 50.19
CA ALA A 129 -10.80 8.62 50.93
C ALA A 129 -11.08 8.99 52.40
N LEU A 130 -12.18 9.72 52.66
CA LEU A 130 -12.65 10.04 54.02
C LEU A 130 -13.31 8.84 54.75
N GLY A 131 -13.41 7.67 54.11
CA GLY A 131 -13.98 6.46 54.71
C GLY A 131 -15.51 6.41 54.67
N GLU A 132 -16.17 7.26 53.89
CA GLU A 132 -17.62 7.20 53.71
C GLU A 132 -18.03 6.06 52.76
N ASP A 133 -19.16 5.42 53.06
CA ASP A 133 -19.74 4.40 52.17
C ASP A 133 -20.48 5.06 50.99
N VAL A 134 -19.79 5.21 49.84
CA VAL A 134 -20.34 5.88 48.64
C VAL A 134 -20.37 4.96 47.44
N ALA A 135 -21.52 4.83 46.79
CA ALA A 135 -21.61 4.11 45.53
C ALA A 135 -20.67 4.73 44.49
N LEU A 136 -19.70 3.95 44.02
CA LEU A 136 -18.75 4.31 42.97
C LEU A 136 -19.15 3.56 41.72
N ASP A 137 -18.99 4.19 40.56
CA ASP A 137 -18.98 3.50 39.30
C ASP A 137 -17.84 2.46 39.26
N ALA A 138 -18.07 1.32 38.61
CA ALA A 138 -17.12 0.21 38.52
C ALA A 138 -15.76 0.64 37.95
N THR A 139 -15.75 1.52 36.93
CA THR A 139 -14.52 2.03 36.32
C THR A 139 -13.75 2.90 37.31
N LEU A 140 -14.45 3.75 38.06
CA LEU A 140 -13.84 4.63 39.05
C LEU A 140 -13.23 3.84 40.21
N LEU A 141 -13.96 2.83 40.71
CA LEU A 141 -13.48 1.94 41.76
C LEU A 141 -12.24 1.15 41.32
N ALA A 142 -12.25 0.59 40.10
CA ALA A 142 -11.11 -0.12 39.54
C ALA A 142 -9.86 0.78 39.41
N ARG A 143 -10.02 1.99 38.86
CA ARG A 143 -8.91 2.96 38.71
C ARG A 143 -8.35 3.43 40.05
N ALA A 144 -9.22 3.67 41.04
CA ALA A 144 -8.77 4.03 42.38
C ALA A 144 -8.01 2.87 43.04
N SER A 145 -8.52 1.64 42.90
CA SER A 145 -7.90 0.43 43.46
C SER A 145 -6.51 0.15 42.90
N ALA A 146 -6.28 0.46 41.62
CA ALA A 146 -5.01 0.25 40.93
C ALA A 146 -3.89 1.24 41.34
N ARG A 147 -4.17 2.24 42.18
CA ARG A 147 -3.17 3.19 42.68
C ARG A 147 -2.52 2.67 43.96
N PHE A 148 -1.46 1.88 43.84
CA PHE A 148 -0.75 1.30 44.99
C PHE A 148 0.14 2.31 45.71
N ASP A 149 0.60 3.31 44.99
CA ASP A 149 1.39 4.45 45.45
C ASP A 149 0.56 5.56 46.11
N HIS A 150 -0.76 5.44 46.13
CA HIS A 150 -1.67 6.48 46.60
C HIS A 150 -2.53 5.99 47.77
N PRO A 151 -2.71 6.79 48.84
CA PRO A 151 -3.54 6.40 49.99
C PRO A 151 -5.02 6.11 49.68
N ILE A 152 -5.54 6.52 48.52
CA ILE A 152 -6.91 6.21 48.11
C ILE A 152 -7.05 4.74 47.64
N GLY A 153 -5.95 4.11 47.25
CA GLY A 153 -5.97 2.76 46.72
C GLY A 153 -6.35 1.72 47.77
N GLU A 154 -5.90 1.87 49.01
CA GLU A 154 -6.23 0.94 50.10
C GLU A 154 -7.75 0.87 50.39
N PRO A 155 -8.46 1.98 50.66
CA PRO A 155 -9.91 1.93 50.87
C PRO A 155 -10.67 1.51 49.61
N ALA A 156 -10.17 1.84 48.41
CA ALA A 156 -10.75 1.36 47.15
C ALA A 156 -10.63 -0.16 47.01
N ARG A 157 -9.45 -0.74 47.28
CA ARG A 157 -9.22 -2.19 47.27
C ARG A 157 -10.03 -2.92 48.33
N ALA A 158 -10.09 -2.40 49.55
CA ALA A 158 -10.94 -2.96 50.61
C ALA A 158 -12.42 -3.00 50.19
N ARG A 159 -12.89 -1.95 49.51
CA ARG A 159 -14.25 -1.86 48.98
C ARG A 159 -14.49 -2.80 47.81
N LEU A 160 -13.53 -2.95 46.91
CA LEU A 160 -13.57 -3.90 45.79
C LEU A 160 -13.79 -5.33 46.31
N LEU A 161 -13.04 -5.73 47.35
CA LEU A 161 -13.17 -7.05 47.99
C LEU A 161 -14.50 -7.20 48.74
N ALA A 162 -14.94 -6.16 49.46
CA ALA A 162 -16.13 -6.25 50.30
C ALA A 162 -17.45 -6.32 49.50
N ARG A 163 -17.54 -5.62 48.36
CA ARG A 163 -18.77 -5.56 47.57
C ARG A 163 -18.91 -6.70 46.55
N GLY A 164 -17.79 -7.27 46.10
CA GLY A 164 -17.81 -8.31 45.07
C GLY A 164 -18.47 -7.86 43.76
N ASP A 165 -18.36 -6.57 43.42
CA ASP A 165 -18.91 -6.03 42.18
C ASP A 165 -18.15 -6.62 40.99
N VAL A 166 -18.82 -7.51 40.25
CA VAL A 166 -18.25 -8.27 39.14
C VAL A 166 -17.70 -7.33 38.06
N GLU A 167 -18.40 -6.25 37.75
CA GLU A 167 -17.93 -5.30 36.73
C GLU A 167 -16.68 -4.56 37.22
N ALA A 168 -16.65 -4.14 38.49
CA ALA A 168 -15.47 -3.48 39.06
C ALA A 168 -14.26 -4.41 39.11
N VAL A 169 -14.47 -5.70 39.44
CA VAL A 169 -13.42 -6.72 39.43
C VAL A 169 -12.89 -6.93 38.01
N ASP A 170 -13.77 -7.08 37.01
CA ASP A 170 -13.36 -7.25 35.62
C ASP A 170 -12.52 -6.07 35.12
N ARG A 171 -12.95 -4.84 35.42
CA ARG A 171 -12.22 -3.61 35.08
C ARG A 171 -10.88 -3.53 35.82
N PHE A 172 -10.83 -3.94 37.08
CA PHE A 172 -9.60 -3.96 37.87
C PHE A 172 -8.62 -5.00 37.34
N CYS A 173 -9.06 -6.23 37.05
CA CYS A 173 -8.23 -7.26 36.45
C CYS A 173 -7.69 -6.84 35.07
N ALA A 174 -8.47 -6.14 34.25
CA ALA A 174 -7.99 -5.59 32.99
C ALA A 174 -6.86 -4.56 33.18
N LEU A 175 -6.99 -3.65 34.15
CA LEU A 175 -5.94 -2.68 34.51
C LEU A 175 -4.73 -3.35 35.15
N ALA A 176 -4.95 -4.43 35.90
CA ALA A 176 -3.90 -5.07 36.68
C ALA A 176 -2.78 -5.61 35.79
N ILE A 177 -3.06 -5.96 34.54
CA ILE A 177 -2.08 -6.65 33.70
C ILE A 177 -0.83 -5.80 33.40
N ASP A 178 -0.96 -4.47 33.46
CA ASP A 178 0.15 -3.55 33.23
C ASP A 178 0.72 -2.95 34.54
N VAL A 179 0.21 -3.37 35.70
CA VAL A 179 0.61 -2.86 37.03
C VAL A 179 1.00 -4.04 37.94
N PRO A 180 2.31 -4.31 38.17
CA PRO A 180 2.77 -5.48 38.92
C PRO A 180 2.10 -5.66 40.29
N ASP A 181 2.00 -4.59 41.09
CA ASP A 181 1.36 -4.63 42.41
C ASP A 181 -0.13 -5.02 42.33
N ALA A 182 -0.81 -4.63 41.25
CA ALA A 182 -2.22 -5.00 41.03
C ALA A 182 -2.36 -6.47 40.63
N VAL A 183 -1.39 -7.03 39.89
CA VAL A 183 -1.32 -8.48 39.62
C VAL A 183 -1.14 -9.23 40.93
N GLU A 184 -0.17 -8.83 41.75
CA GLU A 184 0.08 -9.47 43.05
C GLU A 184 -1.17 -9.44 43.94
N PHE A 185 -1.87 -8.29 43.97
CA PHE A 185 -3.13 -8.17 44.69
C PHE A 185 -4.24 -9.07 44.14
N CYS A 186 -4.39 -9.17 42.81
CA CYS A 186 -5.36 -10.10 42.21
C CYS A 186 -5.06 -11.55 42.60
N VAL A 187 -3.79 -11.96 42.52
CA VAL A 187 -3.34 -13.31 42.86
C VAL A 187 -3.60 -13.62 44.33
N ALA A 188 -3.22 -12.71 45.23
CA ALA A 188 -3.37 -12.87 46.68
C ALA A 188 -4.84 -12.96 47.14
N ASN A 189 -5.77 -12.35 46.38
CA ASN A 189 -7.20 -12.32 46.72
C ASN A 189 -8.05 -13.18 45.78
N HIS A 190 -7.44 -14.01 44.94
CA HIS A 190 -8.12 -14.86 43.95
C HIS A 190 -9.10 -14.09 43.05
N LEU A 191 -8.77 -12.84 42.69
CA LEU A 191 -9.56 -12.04 41.75
C LEU A 191 -9.22 -12.43 40.32
N ALA A 192 -10.25 -12.61 39.50
CA ALA A 192 -10.11 -12.90 38.09
C ALA A 192 -11.33 -12.38 37.31
N PRO A 193 -11.19 -12.12 35.99
CA PRO A 193 -12.31 -11.73 35.16
C PRO A 193 -13.47 -12.75 35.18
N SER A 194 -14.70 -12.27 35.02
CA SER A 194 -15.93 -13.06 35.07
C SER A 194 -16.16 -13.94 33.82
N GLY A 195 -15.66 -13.52 32.65
CA GLY A 195 -15.71 -14.30 31.43
C GLY A 195 -14.56 -15.32 31.33
N ASP A 196 -14.87 -16.57 31.00
CA ASP A 196 -13.89 -17.67 31.00
C ASP A 196 -12.75 -17.46 29.98
N VAL A 197 -13.05 -16.85 28.83
CA VAL A 197 -12.05 -16.51 27.79
C VAL A 197 -11.06 -15.46 28.32
N GLN A 198 -11.57 -14.37 28.90
CA GLN A 198 -10.73 -13.33 29.51
C GLN A 198 -9.95 -13.87 30.71
N ARG A 199 -10.58 -14.77 31.49
CA ARG A 199 -9.96 -15.40 32.66
C ARG A 199 -8.78 -16.28 32.26
N ALA A 200 -8.91 -17.09 31.21
CA ALA A 200 -7.80 -17.89 30.67
C ALA A 200 -6.61 -17.02 30.27
N ALA A 201 -6.84 -15.95 29.50
CA ALA A 201 -5.79 -15.01 29.11
C ALA A 201 -5.16 -14.29 30.32
N PHE A 202 -5.98 -13.88 31.29
CA PHE A 202 -5.53 -13.24 32.52
C PHE A 202 -4.59 -14.15 33.30
N PHE A 203 -5.00 -15.40 33.59
CA PHE A 203 -4.17 -16.34 34.34
C PHE A 203 -2.82 -16.62 33.67
N VAL A 204 -2.78 -16.70 32.35
CA VAL A 204 -1.52 -16.85 31.61
C VAL A 204 -0.64 -15.61 31.76
N ARG A 205 -1.20 -14.39 31.60
CA ARG A 205 -0.43 -13.13 31.72
C ARG A 205 0.06 -12.88 33.15
N THR A 206 -0.68 -13.33 34.15
CA THR A 206 -0.31 -13.17 35.57
C THR A 206 0.48 -14.34 36.15
N GLY A 207 0.83 -15.36 35.36
CA GLY A 207 1.60 -16.51 35.85
C GLY A 207 0.84 -17.45 36.82
N GLN A 208 -0.49 -17.47 36.78
CA GLN A 208 -1.32 -18.31 37.66
C GLN A 208 -1.56 -19.69 37.05
N HIS A 209 -0.53 -20.54 37.06
CA HIS A 209 -0.48 -21.72 36.20
C HIS A 209 -1.55 -22.78 36.48
N ASP A 210 -1.75 -23.10 37.75
CA ASP A 210 -2.66 -24.16 38.17
C ASP A 210 -4.12 -23.78 37.90
N GLN A 211 -4.45 -22.50 38.09
CA GLN A 211 -5.78 -21.96 37.80
C GLN A 211 -6.08 -21.98 36.30
N TYR A 212 -5.10 -21.61 35.47
CA TYR A 212 -5.21 -21.73 34.02
C TYR A 212 -5.45 -23.19 33.59
N ARG A 213 -4.63 -24.15 34.06
CA ARG A 213 -4.77 -25.56 33.68
C ARG A 213 -6.10 -26.18 34.12
N ALA A 214 -6.63 -25.76 35.27
CA ALA A 214 -7.94 -26.19 35.75
C ALA A 214 -9.08 -25.64 34.87
N LEU A 215 -8.94 -24.39 34.41
CA LEU A 215 -9.95 -23.71 33.58
C LEU A 215 -9.93 -24.18 32.12
N ASP A 216 -8.74 -24.34 31.54
CA ASP A 216 -8.52 -24.50 30.10
C ASP A 216 -7.51 -25.63 29.83
N HIS A 217 -7.85 -26.84 30.25
CA HIS A 217 -6.98 -28.03 30.09
C HIS A 217 -6.63 -28.29 28.61
N ASP A 218 -7.53 -27.91 27.69
CA ASP A 218 -7.33 -28.09 26.25
C ASP A 218 -6.80 -26.85 25.51
N GLY A 219 -6.64 -25.71 26.19
CA GLY A 219 -6.15 -24.47 25.58
C GLY A 219 -7.15 -23.80 24.62
N ALA A 220 -8.40 -24.27 24.54
CA ALA A 220 -9.40 -23.75 23.63
C ALA A 220 -9.85 -22.33 24.00
N LEU A 221 -9.95 -22.03 25.30
CA LEU A 221 -10.32 -20.70 25.78
C LEU A 221 -9.21 -19.68 25.52
N LEU A 222 -7.95 -20.07 25.73
CA LEU A 222 -6.79 -19.23 25.43
C LEU A 222 -6.64 -19.00 23.92
N ALA A 223 -6.91 -20.01 23.09
CA ALA A 223 -6.92 -19.85 21.63
C ALA A 223 -7.97 -18.82 21.19
N LEU A 224 -9.16 -18.88 21.76
CA LEU A 224 -10.22 -17.88 21.55
C LEU A 224 -9.82 -16.48 22.00
N ALA A 225 -9.25 -16.36 23.20
CA ALA A 225 -8.79 -15.08 23.73
C ALA A 225 -7.69 -14.48 22.85
N TYR A 226 -6.77 -15.32 22.38
CA TYR A 226 -5.69 -14.95 21.49
C TYR A 226 -6.23 -14.45 20.15
N GLU A 227 -7.17 -15.16 19.54
CA GLU A 227 -7.75 -14.80 18.24
C GLU A 227 -8.52 -13.47 18.28
N ALA A 228 -9.27 -13.24 19.37
CA ALA A 228 -10.01 -12.00 19.57
C ALA A 228 -9.11 -10.79 19.92
N ALA A 229 -7.88 -11.03 20.36
CA ALA A 229 -6.99 -10.00 20.87
C ALA A 229 -6.35 -9.14 19.76
N PRO A 230 -6.18 -7.82 19.99
CA PRO A 230 -5.39 -6.97 19.11
C PRO A 230 -3.93 -7.42 19.05
N ALA A 231 -3.19 -6.96 18.03
CA ALA A 231 -1.83 -7.44 17.76
C ALA A 231 -0.85 -7.23 18.95
N THR A 232 -1.01 -6.15 19.71
CA THR A 232 -0.21 -5.84 20.90
C THR A 232 -0.48 -6.82 22.04
N GLU A 233 -1.75 -7.12 22.30
CA GLU A 233 -2.16 -8.11 23.31
C GLU A 233 -1.75 -9.53 22.92
N ARG A 234 -1.88 -9.90 21.63
CA ARG A 234 -1.34 -11.18 21.12
C ARG A 234 0.17 -11.29 21.33
N ALA A 235 0.92 -10.21 21.14
CA ALA A 235 2.35 -10.20 21.42
C ALA A 235 2.64 -10.40 22.93
N SER A 236 1.89 -9.71 23.80
CA SER A 236 1.99 -9.89 25.26
C SER A 236 1.68 -11.34 25.68
N LEU A 237 0.60 -11.92 25.16
CA LEU A 237 0.22 -13.32 25.41
C LEU A 237 1.29 -14.30 24.92
N ARG A 238 1.90 -14.10 23.74
CA ARG A 238 3.03 -14.93 23.26
C ARG A 238 4.20 -14.90 24.23
N THR A 239 4.55 -13.73 24.74
CA THR A 239 5.62 -13.58 25.74
C THR A 239 5.25 -14.33 27.03
N ALA A 240 4.03 -14.14 27.53
CA ALA A 240 3.57 -14.83 28.73
C ALA A 240 3.57 -16.36 28.57
N MET A 241 3.03 -16.90 27.47
CA MET A 241 3.06 -18.33 27.15
C MET A 241 4.49 -18.89 27.09
N THR A 242 5.45 -18.05 26.67
CA THR A 242 6.86 -18.45 26.56
C THR A 242 7.51 -18.60 27.94
N THR A 243 7.27 -17.63 28.83
CA THR A 243 7.74 -17.66 30.22
C THR A 243 7.10 -18.82 31.00
N PHE A 244 5.85 -19.17 30.68
CA PHE A 244 5.08 -20.20 31.37
C PHE A 244 5.66 -21.62 31.23
N GLY A 245 6.49 -21.91 30.22
CA GLY A 245 7.25 -23.15 30.08
C GLY A 245 6.45 -24.46 29.88
N GLY A 246 5.11 -24.39 29.85
CA GLY A 246 4.24 -25.57 29.76
C GLY A 246 2.90 -25.33 29.06
N ILE A 247 2.70 -24.16 28.44
CA ILE A 247 1.60 -23.94 27.51
C ILE A 247 2.11 -24.33 26.13
N ASP A 248 1.44 -25.30 25.52
CA ASP A 248 1.70 -25.63 24.13
C ASP A 248 1.16 -24.48 23.26
N ALA A 249 2.00 -23.48 23.01
CA ALA A 249 1.65 -22.35 22.16
C ALA A 249 1.32 -22.81 20.73
N LEU A 250 1.80 -23.98 20.29
CA LEU A 250 1.37 -24.59 19.02
C LEU A 250 -0.10 -24.95 19.10
N ARG A 251 -0.55 -25.54 20.20
CA ARG A 251 -1.97 -25.87 20.42
C ARG A 251 -2.85 -24.62 20.43
N VAL A 252 -2.42 -23.53 21.04
CA VAL A 252 -3.18 -22.27 21.06
C VAL A 252 -3.28 -21.65 19.65
N LEU A 253 -2.18 -21.67 18.90
CA LEU A 253 -2.11 -21.06 17.58
C LEU A 253 -2.68 -21.94 16.45
N ALA A 254 -2.67 -23.27 16.62
CA ALA A 254 -3.18 -24.24 15.63
C ALA A 254 -4.58 -24.78 15.98
N GLY A 255 -4.94 -24.83 17.27
CA GLY A 255 -6.01 -25.69 17.82
C GLY A 255 -7.46 -25.29 17.50
N ARG A 256 -7.70 -24.25 16.69
CA ARG A 256 -9.05 -23.94 16.18
C ARG A 256 -9.12 -23.71 14.68
N ARG A 257 -7.98 -23.71 14.00
CA ARG A 257 -7.91 -23.56 12.54
C ARG A 257 -7.29 -24.81 11.93
N SER A 258 -7.89 -25.97 12.23
CA SER A 258 -7.48 -27.29 11.73
C SER A 258 -7.38 -27.35 10.21
N GLY A 259 -8.05 -26.44 9.49
CA GLY A 259 -7.88 -26.29 8.05
C GLY A 259 -6.52 -25.67 7.66
N LYS A 260 -5.91 -26.18 6.58
CA LYS A 260 -4.65 -25.68 5.98
C LYS A 260 -4.55 -24.14 5.90
N ARG A 261 -5.65 -23.43 5.66
CA ARG A 261 -5.70 -21.95 5.58
C ARG A 261 -5.38 -21.24 6.90
N GLY A 262 -5.52 -21.92 8.03
CA GLY A 262 -5.37 -21.36 9.37
C GLY A 262 -3.97 -20.84 9.66
N LEU A 263 -2.97 -21.68 9.46
CA LEU A 263 -1.56 -21.37 9.75
C LEU A 263 -0.99 -20.35 8.77
N ALA A 264 -1.39 -20.43 7.50
CA ALA A 264 -0.94 -19.49 6.48
C ALA A 264 -1.51 -18.07 6.68
N SER A 265 -2.63 -17.93 7.38
CA SER A 265 -3.21 -16.63 7.74
C SER A 265 -2.58 -15.96 8.97
N LEU A 266 -1.70 -16.65 9.69
CA LEU A 266 -1.01 -16.08 10.85
C LEU A 266 -0.14 -14.89 10.42
N ALA A 267 0.00 -13.88 11.29
CA ALA A 267 0.90 -12.77 11.02
C ALA A 267 2.36 -13.24 10.98
N GLU A 268 3.24 -12.53 10.28
CA GLU A 268 4.66 -12.87 10.18
C GLU A 268 5.35 -13.12 11.54
N PRO A 269 5.15 -12.28 12.59
CA PRO A 269 5.74 -12.56 13.90
C PRO A 269 5.23 -13.84 14.58
N GLU A 270 4.01 -14.27 14.26
CA GLU A 270 3.40 -15.50 14.79
C GLU A 270 3.98 -16.73 14.10
N ARG A 271 4.12 -16.70 12.78
CA ARG A 271 4.79 -17.75 12.01
C ARG A 271 6.25 -17.90 12.46
N ALA A 272 6.98 -16.78 12.59
CA ALA A 272 8.36 -16.78 13.07
C ALA A 272 8.48 -17.38 14.48
N TYR A 273 7.55 -17.05 15.37
CA TYR A 273 7.47 -17.63 16.71
C TYR A 273 7.28 -19.15 16.68
N LEU A 274 6.31 -19.64 15.89
CA LEU A 274 6.00 -21.06 15.74
C LEU A 274 7.18 -21.85 15.16
N THR A 275 7.77 -21.36 14.08
CA THR A 275 8.97 -21.92 13.45
C THR A 275 10.11 -22.05 14.46
N ARG A 276 10.38 -20.99 15.24
CA ARG A 276 11.41 -21.01 16.28
C ARG A 276 11.12 -22.05 17.36
N ARG A 277 9.87 -22.14 17.84
CA ARG A 277 9.47 -23.09 18.89
C ARG A 277 9.58 -24.55 18.45
N LEU A 278 9.06 -24.89 17.28
CA LEU A 278 9.18 -26.24 16.72
C LEU A 278 10.64 -26.65 16.53
N ARG A 279 11.48 -25.71 16.09
CA ARG A 279 12.93 -25.90 15.96
C ARG A 279 13.60 -26.14 17.32
N GLU A 280 13.30 -25.34 18.34
CA GLU A 280 13.82 -25.52 19.71
C GLU A 280 13.46 -26.90 20.28
N GLN A 281 12.24 -27.38 20.00
CA GLN A 281 11.75 -28.70 20.43
C GLN A 281 12.23 -29.85 19.52
N ARG A 282 12.89 -29.56 18.40
CA ARG A 282 13.28 -30.53 17.37
C ARG A 282 12.11 -31.34 16.82
N ASP A 283 10.90 -30.76 16.79
CA ASP A 283 9.71 -31.36 16.18
C ASP A 283 9.73 -31.12 14.66
N TRP A 284 10.68 -31.80 14.01
CA TRP A 284 10.97 -31.63 12.59
C TRP A 284 9.79 -32.02 11.70
N GLU A 285 9.05 -33.06 12.07
CA GLU A 285 7.89 -33.51 11.30
C GLU A 285 6.79 -32.44 11.22
N ARG A 286 6.49 -31.77 12.35
CA ARG A 286 5.52 -30.67 12.34
C ARG A 286 6.09 -29.41 11.69
N LEU A 287 7.39 -29.12 11.86
CA LEU A 287 8.03 -27.99 11.19
C LEU A 287 8.02 -28.16 9.66
N TRP A 288 8.22 -29.37 9.16
CA TRP A 288 8.11 -29.68 7.74
C TRP A 288 6.69 -29.46 7.22
N ARG A 289 5.67 -29.95 7.94
CA ARG A 289 4.25 -29.69 7.61
C ARG A 289 3.86 -28.21 7.62
N LEU A 290 4.55 -27.38 8.41
CA LEU A 290 4.38 -25.93 8.42
C LEU A 290 5.04 -25.26 7.20
N THR A 291 6.07 -25.87 6.60
CA THR A 291 6.89 -25.24 5.54
C THR A 291 6.06 -24.78 4.32
N PRO A 292 5.09 -25.55 3.80
CA PRO A 292 4.19 -25.08 2.74
C PRO A 292 3.28 -23.91 3.17
N GLN A 293 3.13 -23.63 4.46
CA GLN A 293 2.32 -22.54 5.02
C GLN A 293 3.15 -21.28 5.30
N LEU A 294 4.42 -21.26 4.87
CA LEU A 294 5.32 -20.13 4.97
C LEU A 294 5.45 -19.41 3.62
N THR A 295 5.98 -18.19 3.61
CA THR A 295 6.45 -17.58 2.36
C THR A 295 7.64 -18.37 1.81
N LEU A 296 7.97 -18.22 0.53
CA LEU A 296 9.10 -18.95 -0.06
C LEU A 296 10.42 -18.66 0.67
N ALA A 297 10.69 -17.39 0.97
CA ALA A 297 11.89 -16.98 1.69
C ALA A 297 11.93 -17.57 3.12
N GLU A 298 10.81 -17.55 3.84
CA GLU A 298 10.67 -18.19 5.16
C GLU A 298 10.90 -19.71 5.08
N ALA A 299 10.35 -20.37 4.06
CA ALA A 299 10.49 -21.82 3.85
C ALA A 299 11.96 -22.23 3.60
N VAL A 300 12.66 -21.53 2.71
CA VAL A 300 14.10 -21.75 2.44
C VAL A 300 14.94 -21.54 3.71
N GLY A 301 14.67 -20.46 4.45
CA GLY A 301 15.34 -20.20 5.73
C GLY A 301 15.07 -21.29 6.77
N THR A 302 13.84 -21.80 6.83
CA THR A 302 13.40 -22.82 7.79
C THR A 302 14.04 -24.18 7.50
N VAL A 303 14.05 -24.64 6.24
CA VAL A 303 14.62 -25.95 5.81
C VAL A 303 16.11 -26.09 6.16
N ARG A 304 16.87 -24.99 6.15
CA ARG A 304 18.28 -25.00 6.54
C ARG A 304 18.51 -25.29 8.03
N THR A 305 17.49 -25.17 8.87
CA THR A 305 17.61 -25.39 10.32
C THR A 305 17.44 -26.85 10.77
N PHE A 306 17.03 -27.76 9.87
CA PHE A 306 16.68 -29.16 10.20
C PHE A 306 17.89 -30.08 10.49
N GLY A 307 19.13 -29.60 10.31
CA GLY A 307 20.33 -30.43 10.47
C GLY A 307 20.34 -31.63 9.51
N ASP A 308 20.44 -32.84 10.05
CA ASP A 308 20.50 -34.11 9.32
C ASP A 308 19.13 -34.77 9.11
N TRP A 309 18.06 -34.25 9.72
CA TRP A 309 16.71 -34.79 9.52
C TRP A 309 16.25 -34.61 8.07
N ARG A 310 15.45 -35.57 7.56
CA ARG A 310 14.83 -35.56 6.23
C ARG A 310 13.40 -36.13 6.33
N PRO A 311 12.45 -35.64 5.50
CA PRO A 311 11.13 -36.26 5.42
C PRO A 311 11.22 -37.65 4.81
N SER A 312 10.26 -38.52 5.16
CA SER A 312 10.30 -39.95 4.79
C SER A 312 9.84 -40.23 3.36
N GLY A 313 8.97 -39.39 2.78
CA GLY A 313 8.48 -39.53 1.41
C GLY A 313 9.52 -39.12 0.36
N GLU A 314 9.58 -39.84 -0.76
CA GLU A 314 10.53 -39.53 -1.86
C GLU A 314 10.30 -38.13 -2.44
N ASP A 315 9.04 -37.77 -2.67
CA ASP A 315 8.66 -36.49 -3.24
C ASP A 315 8.97 -35.34 -2.27
N ASP A 316 8.58 -35.49 -1.01
CA ASP A 316 8.91 -34.55 0.08
C ASP A 316 10.42 -34.39 0.22
N ARG A 317 11.19 -35.49 0.11
CA ARG A 317 12.65 -35.45 0.20
C ARG A 317 13.26 -34.70 -0.97
N ARG A 318 12.74 -34.88 -2.19
CA ARG A 318 13.18 -34.09 -3.36
C ARG A 318 12.87 -32.60 -3.15
N MET A 319 11.67 -32.26 -2.67
CA MET A 319 11.31 -30.88 -2.37
C MET A 319 12.18 -30.27 -1.27
N PHE A 320 12.44 -31.03 -0.21
CA PHE A 320 13.32 -30.63 0.89
C PHE A 320 14.73 -30.31 0.39
N GLU A 321 15.31 -31.15 -0.48
CA GLU A 321 16.64 -30.90 -1.03
C GLU A 321 16.67 -29.69 -1.97
N HIS A 322 15.61 -29.47 -2.77
CA HIS A 322 15.48 -28.24 -3.58
C HIS A 322 15.47 -26.97 -2.71
N LEU A 323 14.64 -26.94 -1.66
CA LEU A 323 14.58 -25.81 -0.72
C LEU A 323 15.91 -25.63 0.04
N ARG A 324 16.57 -26.72 0.41
CA ARG A 324 17.86 -26.67 1.13
C ARG A 324 18.99 -26.13 0.26
N ALA A 325 19.00 -26.47 -1.02
CA ALA A 325 20.02 -26.05 -1.98
C ALA A 325 19.93 -24.53 -2.31
N ALA A 326 18.75 -23.94 -2.23
CA ALA A 326 18.54 -22.51 -2.49
C ALA A 326 19.23 -21.62 -1.45
N ASP A 327 19.79 -20.48 -1.88
CA ASP A 327 20.37 -19.47 -0.99
C ASP A 327 19.27 -18.58 -0.40
N PRO A 328 19.06 -18.56 0.94
CA PRO A 328 18.01 -17.79 1.59
C PRO A 328 18.19 -16.28 1.36
N THR A 329 19.43 -15.78 1.28
CA THR A 329 19.67 -14.35 1.11
C THR A 329 19.31 -13.91 -0.31
N ALA A 330 19.67 -14.72 -1.31
CA ALA A 330 19.31 -14.47 -2.70
C ALA A 330 17.79 -14.56 -2.91
N VAL A 331 17.15 -15.61 -2.38
CA VAL A 331 15.69 -15.80 -2.49
C VAL A 331 14.93 -14.65 -1.79
N ASP A 332 15.34 -14.24 -0.59
CA ASP A 332 14.72 -13.11 0.11
C ASP A 332 14.90 -11.79 -0.64
N ALA A 333 16.10 -11.53 -1.19
CA ALA A 333 16.36 -10.36 -2.01
C ALA A 333 15.50 -10.35 -3.28
N ASP A 334 15.38 -11.49 -3.97
CA ASP A 334 14.54 -11.63 -5.16
C ASP A 334 13.05 -11.46 -4.85
N VAL A 335 12.54 -12.10 -3.78
CA VAL A 335 11.15 -11.93 -3.35
C VAL A 335 10.87 -10.47 -2.98
N LYS A 336 11.79 -9.79 -2.29
CA LYS A 336 11.68 -8.35 -1.99
C LYS A 336 11.70 -7.49 -3.27
N ALA A 337 12.59 -7.79 -4.21
CA ALA A 337 12.64 -7.09 -5.49
C ALA A 337 11.35 -7.28 -6.30
N LEU A 338 10.77 -8.47 -6.26
CA LEU A 338 9.53 -8.80 -6.97
C LEU A 338 8.28 -8.23 -6.29
N THR A 339 8.28 -8.07 -4.95
CA THR A 339 7.15 -7.50 -4.18
C THR A 339 7.16 -5.97 -4.14
N THR A 340 8.32 -5.34 -4.01
CA THR A 340 8.41 -3.89 -3.76
C THR A 340 8.35 -3.08 -5.05
N ALA A 341 7.56 -2.00 -5.04
CA ALA A 341 7.49 -1.05 -6.14
C ALA A 341 8.56 0.06 -6.06
N SER A 342 9.33 0.11 -4.97
CA SER A 342 10.06 1.32 -4.53
C SER A 342 11.54 1.38 -4.90
N GLY A 343 12.00 0.57 -5.86
CA GLY A 343 13.38 0.63 -6.36
C GLY A 343 13.49 1.33 -7.71
N PRO A 344 14.64 1.95 -8.06
CA PRO A 344 14.87 2.56 -9.38
C PRO A 344 14.78 1.58 -10.57
N SER A 345 14.73 0.26 -10.30
CA SER A 345 14.45 -0.79 -11.29
C SER A 345 13.47 -1.80 -10.70
N ALA A 346 12.23 -1.37 -10.45
CA ALA A 346 11.19 -2.20 -9.83
C ALA A 346 10.63 -3.30 -10.76
N LEU A 347 11.09 -3.36 -12.02
CA LEU A 347 10.76 -4.39 -13.00
C LEU A 347 12.05 -5.01 -13.54
N PRO A 348 12.12 -6.35 -13.69
CA PRO A 348 13.17 -7.00 -14.45
C PRO A 348 13.20 -6.45 -15.87
N HIS A 349 14.36 -5.96 -16.30
CA HIS A 349 14.52 -5.42 -17.65
C HIS A 349 15.86 -5.80 -18.26
N THR A 350 15.91 -5.77 -19.59
CA THR A 350 17.13 -5.86 -20.39
C THR A 350 17.25 -4.62 -21.25
N ARG A 351 18.41 -3.98 -21.21
CA ARG A 351 18.73 -2.86 -22.09
C ARG A 351 19.46 -3.36 -23.33
N VAL A 352 18.98 -2.96 -24.49
CA VAL A 352 19.63 -3.21 -25.79
C VAL A 352 20.14 -1.89 -26.31
N ASP A 353 21.46 -1.75 -26.43
CA ASP A 353 22.09 -0.62 -27.09
C ASP A 353 22.30 -0.96 -28.57
N LEU A 354 21.56 -0.29 -29.45
CA LEU A 354 21.68 -0.53 -30.89
C LEU A 354 23.00 0.00 -31.45
N THR A 355 23.74 0.84 -30.72
CA THR A 355 25.08 1.29 -31.14
C THR A 355 26.12 0.17 -31.07
N ASP A 356 25.89 -0.84 -30.23
CA ASP A 356 26.69 -2.07 -30.20
C ASP A 356 26.48 -2.90 -31.48
N LEU A 357 25.31 -2.76 -32.12
CA LEU A 357 24.96 -3.45 -33.36
C LEU A 357 25.35 -2.63 -34.62
N ASP A 358 25.08 -1.32 -34.61
CA ASP A 358 25.50 -0.37 -35.65
C ASP A 358 25.81 0.99 -35.02
N LYS A 359 27.07 1.44 -35.15
CA LYS A 359 27.53 2.75 -34.63
C LYS A 359 26.79 3.95 -35.21
N ARG A 360 26.05 3.77 -36.31
CA ARG A 360 25.20 4.79 -36.94
C ARG A 360 23.79 4.83 -36.38
N ALA A 361 23.44 3.92 -35.45
CA ALA A 361 22.13 3.91 -34.84
C ALA A 361 21.87 5.28 -34.20
N ALA A 362 20.73 5.88 -34.58
CA ALA A 362 20.26 7.16 -34.07
C ALA A 362 19.02 6.92 -33.19
N PRO A 363 18.43 7.96 -32.60
CA PRO A 363 17.18 7.82 -31.88
C PRO A 363 16.12 7.04 -32.66
N LEU A 364 15.36 6.24 -31.93
CA LEU A 364 14.35 5.36 -32.48
C LEU A 364 13.08 6.16 -32.76
N SER A 365 12.41 5.83 -33.86
CA SER A 365 11.21 6.49 -34.34
C SER A 365 9.96 5.61 -34.25
N ASP A 366 10.11 4.29 -34.20
CA ASP A 366 9.00 3.36 -33.97
C ASP A 366 9.51 1.97 -33.55
N LEU A 367 8.62 1.21 -32.94
CA LEU A 367 8.83 -0.17 -32.52
C LEU A 367 7.61 -1.00 -32.90
N ASP A 368 7.80 -2.30 -33.15
CA ASP A 368 6.68 -3.26 -33.25
C ASP A 368 7.13 -4.68 -32.92
N PHE A 369 6.34 -5.42 -32.13
CA PHE A 369 6.65 -6.81 -31.80
C PHE A 369 6.18 -7.76 -32.89
N SER A 370 6.92 -8.85 -33.08
CA SER A 370 6.47 -9.96 -33.89
C SER A 370 5.15 -10.55 -33.36
N PRO A 371 4.32 -11.20 -34.20
CA PRO A 371 3.04 -11.76 -33.78
C PRO A 371 3.13 -12.76 -32.62
N ASP A 372 4.24 -13.50 -32.52
CA ASP A 372 4.55 -14.44 -31.45
C ASP A 372 5.24 -13.79 -30.24
N GLY A 373 5.60 -12.51 -30.33
CA GLY A 373 6.26 -11.75 -29.27
C GLY A 373 7.74 -12.09 -29.06
N THR A 374 8.34 -12.95 -29.89
CA THR A 374 9.72 -13.43 -29.71
C THR A 374 10.77 -12.48 -30.31
N ARG A 375 10.36 -11.56 -31.19
CA ARG A 375 11.23 -10.58 -31.83
C ARG A 375 10.64 -9.18 -31.73
N LEU A 376 11.52 -8.18 -31.70
CA LEU A 376 11.15 -6.76 -31.75
C LEU A 376 11.71 -6.15 -33.02
N ALA A 377 10.84 -5.62 -33.89
CA ALA A 377 11.24 -4.74 -34.97
C ALA A 377 11.46 -3.32 -34.45
N PHE A 378 12.45 -2.65 -34.99
CA PHE A 378 12.76 -1.25 -34.67
C PHE A 378 12.98 -0.42 -35.93
N ALA A 379 12.65 0.86 -35.84
CA ALA A 379 12.93 1.89 -36.83
C ALA A 379 13.72 3.03 -36.20
N SER A 380 14.75 3.52 -36.90
CA SER A 380 15.58 4.63 -36.45
C SER A 380 15.64 5.76 -37.47
N LEU A 381 15.76 6.98 -36.96
CA LEU A 381 16.02 8.19 -37.75
C LEU A 381 17.39 8.15 -38.44
N GLY A 382 18.28 7.25 -38.00
CA GLY A 382 19.60 6.99 -38.59
C GLY A 382 19.54 6.21 -39.92
N LYS A 383 18.36 6.14 -40.55
CA LYS A 383 18.12 5.39 -41.80
C LYS A 383 18.40 3.89 -41.66
N CYS A 384 18.07 3.34 -40.50
CA CYS A 384 18.16 1.91 -40.24
C CYS A 384 16.87 1.37 -39.63
N ALA A 385 16.60 0.09 -39.92
CA ALA A 385 15.54 -0.69 -39.33
C ALA A 385 16.02 -2.15 -39.27
N GLY A 386 15.47 -2.93 -38.35
CA GLY A 386 15.85 -4.32 -38.20
C GLY A 386 14.98 -5.05 -37.18
N THR A 387 15.36 -6.28 -36.85
CA THR A 387 14.73 -7.06 -35.77
C THR A 387 15.78 -7.53 -34.76
N ILE A 388 15.39 -7.58 -33.50
CA ILE A 388 16.19 -8.17 -32.41
C ILE A 388 15.41 -9.31 -31.76
N GLY A 389 16.11 -10.37 -31.36
CA GLY A 389 15.51 -11.48 -30.62
C GLY A 389 15.30 -11.11 -29.14
N ILE A 390 14.15 -11.49 -28.60
CA ILE A 390 13.77 -11.24 -27.22
C ILE A 390 14.02 -12.55 -26.46
N GLY A 391 15.20 -12.66 -25.85
CA GLY A 391 15.65 -13.90 -25.18
C GLY A 391 17.16 -14.15 -25.23
N GLY A 392 17.95 -13.13 -25.58
CA GLY A 392 19.40 -13.26 -25.69
C GLY A 392 19.87 -13.92 -26.98
N GLU A 393 18.97 -14.24 -27.92
CA GLU A 393 19.38 -14.54 -29.28
C GLU A 393 20.12 -13.32 -29.84
N PRO A 394 21.30 -13.52 -30.46
CA PRO A 394 22.03 -12.43 -31.07
C PRO A 394 21.11 -11.75 -32.10
N ALA A 395 21.03 -10.43 -32.03
CA ALA A 395 20.29 -9.65 -33.02
C ALA A 395 20.68 -10.14 -34.42
N THR A 396 19.69 -10.42 -35.27
CA THR A 396 19.96 -10.70 -36.68
C THR A 396 19.88 -9.37 -37.41
N PRO A 397 21.01 -8.69 -37.67
CA PRO A 397 20.96 -7.40 -38.32
C PRO A 397 20.44 -7.56 -39.75
N SER A 398 19.19 -7.15 -40.01
CA SER A 398 18.78 -6.79 -41.36
C SER A 398 19.16 -5.33 -41.64
N PHE A 399 20.43 -4.97 -41.45
CA PHE A 399 20.87 -3.60 -41.69
C PHE A 399 20.90 -3.34 -43.18
N SER A 400 19.98 -2.48 -43.57
CA SER A 400 19.73 -2.15 -44.94
C SER A 400 19.74 -0.62 -44.98
N GLU A 401 20.77 -0.02 -45.60
CA GLU A 401 20.90 1.44 -45.71
C GLU A 401 19.65 2.01 -46.41
N PHE A 402 18.73 2.58 -45.64
CA PHE A 402 17.55 3.23 -46.18
C PHE A 402 17.95 4.59 -46.75
N LEU A 403 17.21 5.08 -47.75
CA LEU A 403 17.55 6.33 -48.41
C LEU A 403 17.11 7.52 -47.57
N LEU A 404 16.00 7.35 -46.86
CA LEU A 404 15.39 8.34 -45.98
C LEU A 404 15.36 7.83 -44.53
N PRO A 405 15.17 8.73 -43.54
CA PRO A 405 14.85 8.32 -42.17
C PRO A 405 13.68 7.35 -42.16
N VAL A 406 13.82 6.27 -41.38
CA VAL A 406 12.71 5.35 -41.15
C VAL A 406 11.86 5.95 -40.05
N THR A 407 10.56 6.12 -40.29
CA THR A 407 9.61 6.77 -39.36
C THR A 407 8.52 5.84 -38.85
N GLY A 408 8.44 4.61 -39.36
CA GLY A 408 7.47 3.62 -38.91
C GLY A 408 7.89 2.20 -39.26
N VAL A 409 7.50 1.25 -38.41
CA VAL A 409 7.76 -0.18 -38.64
C VAL A 409 6.56 -1.01 -38.21
N ALA A 410 6.27 -2.08 -38.95
CA ALA A 410 5.35 -3.12 -38.54
C ALA A 410 5.98 -4.51 -38.76
N HIS A 411 5.96 -5.36 -37.74
CA HIS A 411 6.53 -6.69 -37.80
C HIS A 411 5.48 -7.71 -38.24
N LEU A 412 5.59 -8.24 -39.46
CA LEU A 412 4.57 -9.09 -40.06
C LEU A 412 4.73 -10.59 -39.74
N GLY A 413 5.84 -10.98 -39.11
CA GLY A 413 6.16 -12.36 -38.74
C GLY A 413 7.22 -12.96 -39.66
N SER A 414 7.84 -14.09 -39.28
CA SER A 414 8.88 -14.78 -40.07
C SER A 414 9.97 -13.83 -40.59
N ASP A 415 10.52 -12.99 -39.72
CA ASP A 415 11.54 -11.97 -40.01
C ASP A 415 11.14 -10.93 -41.07
N THR A 416 9.86 -10.88 -41.44
CA THR A 416 9.32 -9.93 -42.40
C THR A 416 8.85 -8.69 -41.66
N ILE A 417 9.32 -7.53 -42.08
CA ILE A 417 8.88 -6.23 -41.59
C ILE A 417 8.41 -5.36 -42.76
N VAL A 418 7.53 -4.42 -42.46
CA VAL A 418 7.22 -3.29 -43.35
C VAL A 418 7.75 -2.03 -42.73
N VAL A 419 8.42 -1.24 -43.57
CA VAL A 419 9.18 -0.07 -43.17
C VAL A 419 8.64 1.15 -43.90
N ALA A 420 8.34 2.22 -43.15
CA ALA A 420 7.97 3.52 -43.69
C ALA A 420 9.16 4.47 -43.63
N GLU A 421 9.57 4.95 -44.80
CA GLU A 421 10.59 5.97 -44.99
C GLU A 421 9.92 7.31 -45.27
N SER A 422 10.29 8.36 -44.55
CA SER A 422 9.75 9.70 -44.76
C SER A 422 10.85 10.75 -44.73
N ASP A 423 10.80 11.70 -45.67
CA ASP A 423 11.64 12.89 -45.62
C ASP A 423 11.09 13.90 -44.60
N LEU A 424 11.70 13.95 -43.42
CA LEU A 424 11.31 14.86 -42.35
C LEU A 424 11.73 16.32 -42.60
N ALA A 425 12.64 16.57 -43.56
CA ALA A 425 13.19 17.91 -43.80
C ALA A 425 12.40 18.72 -44.84
N SER A 426 11.69 18.06 -45.77
CA SER A 426 10.97 18.73 -46.85
C SER A 426 9.47 18.80 -46.56
N SER A 427 8.95 19.99 -46.25
CA SER A 427 7.50 20.20 -46.05
C SER A 427 6.68 20.26 -47.34
N SER A 428 7.31 20.41 -48.52
CA SER A 428 6.62 20.68 -49.79
C SER A 428 6.77 19.58 -50.85
N SER A 429 7.70 18.64 -50.67
CA SER A 429 7.91 17.53 -51.62
C SER A 429 8.39 16.24 -50.94
N ALA A 430 7.95 15.98 -49.70
CA ALA A 430 8.35 14.79 -48.96
C ALA A 430 8.07 13.54 -49.80
N GLN A 431 9.14 12.85 -50.20
CA GLN A 431 9.02 11.51 -50.76
C GLN A 431 8.80 10.56 -49.60
N CYS A 432 7.65 9.89 -49.56
CA CYS A 432 7.44 8.75 -48.68
C CYS A 432 7.67 7.46 -49.46
N ARG A 433 8.26 6.47 -48.79
CA ARG A 433 8.42 5.13 -49.35
C ARG A 433 7.95 4.12 -48.33
N LEU A 434 7.28 3.09 -48.82
CA LEU A 434 6.89 1.95 -48.02
C LEU A 434 7.60 0.73 -48.60
N GLN A 435 8.32 -0.03 -47.78
CA GLN A 435 9.10 -1.18 -48.24
C GLN A 435 8.75 -2.42 -47.43
N TYR A 436 8.58 -3.55 -48.12
CA TYR A 436 8.73 -4.87 -47.50
C TYR A 436 10.21 -5.19 -47.37
N VAL A 437 10.59 -5.70 -46.20
CA VAL A 437 11.93 -6.18 -45.93
C VAL A 437 11.80 -7.56 -45.32
N ASP A 438 12.44 -8.54 -45.95
CA ASP A 438 12.54 -9.93 -45.46
C ASP A 438 13.94 -10.50 -45.79
N GLN A 439 14.14 -11.79 -45.55
CA GLN A 439 15.40 -12.48 -45.86
C GLN A 439 15.75 -12.47 -47.36
N GLY A 440 14.76 -12.32 -48.25
CA GLY A 440 14.91 -12.26 -49.70
C GLY A 440 15.27 -10.87 -50.23
N GLY A 441 15.30 -9.85 -49.36
CA GLY A 441 15.73 -8.50 -49.70
C GLY A 441 14.62 -7.46 -49.49
N ARG A 442 14.67 -6.37 -50.28
CA ARG A 442 13.74 -5.25 -50.17
C ARG A 442 12.84 -5.17 -51.38
N ARG A 443 11.56 -4.89 -51.14
CA ARG A 443 10.58 -4.67 -52.19
C ARG A 443 9.79 -3.40 -51.92
N LEU A 444 9.89 -2.44 -52.83
CA LEU A 444 9.13 -1.19 -52.76
C LEU A 444 7.63 -1.48 -52.98
N ILE A 445 6.81 -0.90 -52.10
CA ILE A 445 5.35 -0.90 -52.20
C ILE A 445 4.96 0.48 -52.75
N PRO A 446 4.36 0.56 -53.95
CA PRO A 446 3.90 1.83 -54.49
C PRO A 446 2.91 2.50 -53.52
N LEU A 447 3.24 3.71 -53.08
CA LEU A 447 2.40 4.55 -52.23
C LEU A 447 2.53 6.00 -52.68
N ASP A 448 1.43 6.60 -53.12
CA ASP A 448 1.37 8.02 -53.49
C ASP A 448 1.02 8.88 -52.28
N ALA A 449 1.91 8.94 -51.29
CA ALA A 449 1.71 9.67 -50.05
C ALA A 449 2.76 10.78 -49.88
N SER A 450 2.32 11.93 -49.38
CA SER A 450 3.22 13.01 -48.96
C SER A 450 3.80 12.78 -47.56
N HIS A 451 3.05 12.08 -46.70
CA HIS A 451 3.50 11.75 -45.35
C HIS A 451 2.91 10.42 -44.89
N ILE A 452 3.72 9.53 -44.29
CA ILE A 452 3.23 8.33 -43.61
C ILE A 452 3.16 8.62 -42.12
N ARG A 453 1.96 8.62 -41.54
CA ARG A 453 1.74 8.89 -40.11
C ARG A 453 1.99 7.67 -39.24
N THR A 454 1.53 6.50 -39.70
CA THR A 454 1.66 5.26 -38.92
C THR A 454 1.56 4.03 -39.82
N VAL A 455 2.21 2.95 -39.40
CA VAL A 455 2.10 1.62 -39.99
C VAL A 455 1.84 0.64 -38.85
N ARG A 456 0.78 -0.17 -38.93
CA ARG A 456 0.43 -1.13 -37.87
C ARG A 456 0.07 -2.48 -38.45
N ARG A 457 0.51 -3.55 -37.81
CA ARG A 457 0.05 -4.90 -38.12
C ARG A 457 -1.44 -5.05 -37.78
N ILE A 458 -2.17 -5.80 -38.59
CA ILE A 458 -3.55 -6.24 -38.31
C ILE A 458 -3.65 -7.76 -38.41
N ALA A 459 -4.81 -8.33 -38.05
CA ALA A 459 -5.06 -9.76 -38.21
C ALA A 459 -5.00 -10.16 -39.69
N GLY A 460 -4.51 -11.38 -39.94
CA GLY A 460 -4.35 -11.94 -41.28
C GLY A 460 -2.88 -12.20 -41.64
N ASP A 461 -2.67 -12.97 -42.69
CA ASP A 461 -1.33 -13.35 -43.14
C ASP A 461 -0.56 -12.12 -43.65
N ARG A 462 0.42 -11.68 -42.84
CA ARG A 462 1.29 -10.53 -43.11
C ARG A 462 0.51 -9.27 -43.47
N ALA A 463 -0.63 -9.05 -42.81
CA ALA A 463 -1.52 -7.93 -43.06
C ALA A 463 -1.13 -6.70 -42.21
N PHE A 464 -1.27 -5.51 -42.79
CA PHE A 464 -1.00 -4.25 -42.11
C PHE A 464 -1.89 -3.12 -42.63
N VAL A 465 -1.99 -2.05 -41.84
CA VAL A 465 -2.63 -0.79 -42.21
C VAL A 465 -1.60 0.33 -42.21
N VAL A 466 -1.73 1.23 -43.19
CA VAL A 466 -0.95 2.45 -43.31
C VAL A 466 -1.92 3.61 -43.29
N VAL A 467 -1.62 4.60 -42.44
CA VAL A 467 -2.26 5.91 -42.55
C VAL A 467 -1.27 6.90 -43.10
N SER A 468 -1.69 7.56 -44.17
CA SER A 468 -0.87 8.52 -44.89
C SER A 468 -1.67 9.75 -45.28
N ASP A 469 -1.00 10.88 -45.42
CA ASP A 469 -1.57 12.09 -46.02
C ASP A 469 -1.43 11.99 -47.55
N TRP A 470 -2.53 12.23 -48.28
CA TRP A 470 -2.62 12.08 -49.74
C TRP A 470 -2.79 13.44 -50.44
N GLY A 471 -2.06 13.63 -51.53
CA GLY A 471 -2.19 14.76 -52.46
C GLY A 471 -1.33 16.00 -52.14
N SER A 472 -0.98 16.75 -53.18
CA SER A 472 -0.22 18.02 -53.11
C SER A 472 -1.10 19.25 -52.82
N SER A 473 -2.39 19.05 -52.56
CA SER A 473 -3.32 20.14 -52.28
C SER A 473 -3.01 20.78 -50.92
N LYS A 474 -3.41 22.05 -50.72
CA LYS A 474 -3.17 22.79 -49.46
C LYS A 474 -3.69 22.11 -48.19
N LEU A 475 -4.56 21.10 -48.33
CA LEU A 475 -5.10 20.28 -47.24
C LEU A 475 -5.08 18.80 -47.69
N PRO A 476 -3.96 18.08 -47.52
CA PRO A 476 -3.89 16.68 -47.92
C PRO A 476 -4.93 15.88 -47.16
N LYS A 477 -5.72 15.07 -47.88
CA LYS A 477 -6.72 14.22 -47.23
C LYS A 477 -6.01 12.97 -46.71
N PRO A 478 -6.20 12.60 -45.45
CA PRO A 478 -5.74 11.31 -44.94
C PRO A 478 -6.30 10.17 -45.79
N THR A 479 -5.56 9.09 -45.89
CA THR A 479 -6.02 7.85 -46.50
C THR A 479 -5.51 6.68 -45.68
N MET A 480 -6.39 5.73 -45.39
CA MET A 480 -6.01 4.42 -44.87
C MET A 480 -5.89 3.44 -46.03
N SER A 481 -4.78 2.72 -46.08
CA SER A 481 -4.59 1.61 -47.00
C SER A 481 -4.25 0.34 -46.23
N ALA A 482 -4.84 -0.78 -46.63
CA ALA A 482 -4.49 -2.10 -46.10
C ALA A 482 -3.59 -2.84 -47.09
N GLY A 483 -2.52 -3.44 -46.60
CA GLY A 483 -1.64 -4.33 -47.33
C GLY A 483 -1.71 -5.76 -46.78
N ALA A 484 -1.35 -6.74 -47.62
CA ALA A 484 -1.21 -8.15 -47.24
C ALA A 484 0.05 -8.71 -47.92
N GLY A 485 0.67 -9.75 -47.32
CA GLY A 485 1.95 -10.29 -47.76
C GLY A 485 2.07 -10.47 -49.27
N GLY A 486 2.89 -9.66 -49.94
CA GLY A 486 3.09 -9.77 -51.38
C GLY A 486 2.15 -8.91 -52.25
N GLY A 487 1.00 -8.49 -51.75
CA GLY A 487 -0.05 -7.83 -52.54
C GLY A 487 0.08 -6.30 -52.67
N PRO A 488 -0.71 -5.68 -53.58
CA PRO A 488 -0.83 -4.22 -53.66
C PRO A 488 -1.62 -3.66 -52.47
N LEU A 489 -1.40 -2.38 -52.16
CA LEU A 489 -2.19 -1.65 -51.17
C LEU A 489 -3.62 -1.45 -51.67
N ARG A 490 -4.61 -1.75 -50.81
CA ARG A 490 -6.02 -1.47 -51.05
C ARG A 490 -6.42 -0.24 -50.25
N LYS A 491 -6.84 0.82 -50.94
CA LYS A 491 -7.37 2.03 -50.32
C LYS A 491 -8.74 1.72 -49.70
N SER A 492 -8.97 2.23 -48.49
CA SER A 492 -10.25 2.13 -47.82
C SER A 492 -11.03 3.44 -47.97
N ASP A 493 -12.29 3.34 -48.36
CA ASP A 493 -13.23 4.46 -48.44
C ASP A 493 -13.96 4.73 -47.13
N LEU A 494 -13.72 3.91 -46.10
CA LEU A 494 -14.40 3.98 -44.80
C LEU A 494 -14.20 5.32 -44.04
N PHE A 495 -13.37 6.24 -44.56
CA PHE A 495 -12.88 7.42 -43.86
C PHE A 495 -13.05 8.74 -44.62
N GLN A 496 -13.84 8.74 -45.70
CA GLN A 496 -14.06 9.96 -46.48
C GLN A 496 -14.80 11.05 -45.68
N ASP A 497 -15.50 10.67 -44.60
CA ASP A 497 -16.34 11.55 -43.78
C ASP A 497 -15.60 12.23 -42.60
N LEU A 498 -14.32 11.94 -42.38
CA LEU A 498 -13.53 12.62 -41.35
C LEU A 498 -13.00 13.95 -41.87
N GLU A 499 -13.32 15.05 -41.17
CA GLU A 499 -12.81 16.39 -41.50
C GLU A 499 -11.29 16.46 -41.34
N HIS A 500 -10.79 15.88 -40.26
CA HIS A 500 -9.38 15.76 -39.95
C HIS A 500 -8.95 14.31 -40.05
N GLY A 501 -7.73 14.09 -40.53
CA GLY A 501 -7.25 12.72 -40.67
C GLY A 501 -6.93 12.00 -39.39
N PRO A 502 -7.09 10.66 -39.39
CA PRO A 502 -6.56 9.85 -38.31
C PRO A 502 -5.09 10.17 -38.13
N SER A 503 -4.80 10.75 -36.99
CA SER A 503 -3.45 11.02 -36.52
C SER A 503 -2.77 9.75 -36.01
N ARG A 504 -3.57 8.74 -35.64
CA ARG A 504 -3.12 7.50 -35.02
C ARG A 504 -4.08 6.34 -35.29
N VAL A 505 -3.53 5.14 -35.35
CA VAL A 505 -4.28 3.88 -35.40
C VAL A 505 -3.80 2.97 -34.29
N GLU A 506 -4.75 2.42 -33.56
CA GLU A 506 -4.54 1.37 -32.58
C GLU A 506 -5.19 0.09 -33.06
N VAL A 507 -4.54 -1.04 -32.77
CA VAL A 507 -5.00 -2.36 -33.17
C VAL A 507 -5.05 -3.22 -31.92
N ALA A 508 -6.16 -3.92 -31.70
CA ALA A 508 -6.29 -4.85 -30.58
C ALA A 508 -5.25 -5.99 -30.72
N SER A 509 -4.89 -6.65 -29.63
CA SER A 509 -3.87 -7.72 -29.63
C SER A 509 -4.16 -8.85 -30.62
N GLU A 510 -5.44 -9.17 -30.82
CA GLU A 510 -5.90 -10.18 -31.78
C GLU A 510 -5.85 -9.71 -33.25
N GLY A 511 -5.72 -8.41 -33.49
CA GLY A 511 -5.60 -7.82 -34.82
C GLY A 511 -6.91 -7.59 -35.56
N GLY A 512 -8.04 -8.09 -35.07
CA GLY A 512 -9.35 -8.00 -35.76
C GLY A 512 -10.07 -6.67 -35.58
N LEU A 513 -9.83 -5.98 -34.45
CA LEU A 513 -10.43 -4.71 -34.11
C LEU A 513 -9.40 -3.59 -34.25
N ILE A 514 -9.77 -2.51 -34.94
CA ILE A 514 -8.95 -1.31 -35.09
C ILE A 514 -9.68 -0.09 -34.57
N ALA A 515 -8.94 0.83 -33.94
CA ALA A 515 -9.42 2.14 -33.56
C ALA A 515 -8.59 3.21 -34.26
N MET A 516 -9.26 4.19 -34.86
CA MET A 516 -8.65 5.30 -35.57
C MET A 516 -8.99 6.60 -34.88
N LEU A 517 -7.98 7.44 -34.70
CA LEU A 517 -8.07 8.59 -33.82
C LEU A 517 -7.69 9.86 -34.57
N SER A 518 -8.67 10.74 -34.73
CA SER A 518 -8.50 12.09 -35.20
C SER A 518 -8.53 13.08 -34.02
N GLY A 519 -8.14 14.33 -34.26
CA GLY A 519 -8.24 15.40 -33.26
C GLY A 519 -9.67 15.58 -32.74
N ASP A 520 -10.65 15.42 -33.63
CA ASP A 520 -12.08 15.65 -33.41
C ASP A 520 -12.89 14.37 -33.20
N ALA A 521 -12.54 13.27 -33.87
CA ALA A 521 -13.32 12.03 -33.89
C ALA A 521 -12.50 10.79 -33.51
N ALA A 522 -13.21 9.72 -33.13
CA ALA A 522 -12.66 8.38 -33.03
C ALA A 522 -13.58 7.39 -33.76
N LEU A 523 -13.00 6.46 -34.50
CA LEU A 523 -13.72 5.38 -35.19
C LEU A 523 -13.23 4.04 -34.68
N ALA A 524 -14.14 3.10 -34.45
CA ALA A 524 -13.80 1.69 -34.23
C ALA A 524 -14.29 0.87 -35.43
N ALA A 525 -13.47 -0.05 -35.91
CA ALA A 525 -13.84 -0.94 -37.00
C ALA A 525 -13.45 -2.39 -36.70
N ASP A 526 -14.40 -3.29 -36.93
CA ASP A 526 -14.19 -4.73 -36.91
C ASP A 526 -13.91 -5.19 -38.35
N LEU A 527 -12.65 -5.57 -38.60
CA LEU A 527 -12.19 -5.99 -39.92
C LEU A 527 -12.83 -7.29 -40.37
N SER A 528 -13.22 -8.17 -39.43
CA SER A 528 -13.85 -9.45 -39.75
C SER A 528 -15.31 -9.28 -40.21
N ARG A 529 -16.02 -8.31 -39.62
CA ARG A 529 -17.43 -8.03 -39.91
C ARG A 529 -17.63 -6.92 -40.92
N SER A 530 -16.57 -6.21 -41.31
CA SER A 530 -16.66 -5.00 -42.13
C SER A 530 -17.60 -3.94 -41.55
N VAL A 531 -17.62 -3.84 -40.21
CA VAL A 531 -18.49 -2.93 -39.47
C VAL A 531 -17.64 -1.76 -38.97
N VAL A 532 -18.11 -0.53 -39.18
CA VAL A 532 -17.47 0.70 -38.69
C VAL A 532 -18.45 1.48 -37.84
N HIS A 533 -18.01 1.88 -36.65
CA HIS A 533 -18.75 2.72 -35.73
C HIS A 533 -17.99 4.01 -35.46
N ARG A 534 -18.71 5.13 -35.56
CA ARG A 534 -18.22 6.42 -35.09
C ARG A 534 -18.50 6.55 -33.60
N LEU A 535 -17.45 6.77 -32.82
CA LEU A 535 -17.55 7.01 -31.39
C LEU A 535 -17.87 8.49 -31.16
N GLY A 536 -18.73 8.78 -30.18
CA GLY A 536 -19.29 10.12 -29.95
C GLY A 536 -18.22 11.21 -29.75
N ASP A 537 -18.52 12.41 -30.27
CA ASP A 537 -17.62 13.56 -30.31
C ASP A 537 -17.37 14.14 -28.91
N ALA A 538 -16.09 14.27 -28.57
CA ALA A 538 -15.66 15.30 -27.64
C ALA A 538 -14.38 15.90 -28.24
N PRO A 539 -14.38 17.17 -28.67
CA PRO A 539 -13.16 17.77 -29.18
C PRO A 539 -12.07 17.68 -28.10
N VAL A 540 -10.87 17.27 -28.50
CA VAL A 540 -9.70 17.37 -27.62
C VAL A 540 -9.13 18.76 -27.80
N VAL A 541 -9.09 19.53 -26.71
CA VAL A 541 -8.48 20.86 -26.69
C VAL A 541 -6.96 20.67 -26.53
N GLY A 542 -6.23 20.57 -27.64
CA GLY A 542 -4.77 20.49 -27.61
C GLY A 542 -4.14 20.03 -28.94
N SER A 543 -2.93 20.52 -29.23
CA SER A 543 -2.20 20.23 -30.47
C SER A 543 -1.39 18.92 -30.44
N ARG A 544 -1.36 18.19 -29.33
CA ARG A 544 -0.60 16.94 -29.22
C ARG A 544 -1.38 15.76 -29.79
N THR A 545 -0.65 14.86 -30.46
CA THR A 545 -1.22 13.62 -31.01
C THR A 545 -1.80 12.78 -29.87
N PRO A 546 -3.09 12.40 -29.96
CA PRO A 546 -3.74 11.63 -28.90
C PRO A 546 -3.00 10.30 -28.66
N ARG A 547 -2.96 9.88 -27.40
CA ARG A 547 -2.47 8.56 -27.00
C ARG A 547 -3.67 7.66 -26.75
N ALA A 548 -3.58 6.39 -27.12
CA ALA A 548 -4.68 5.49 -26.93
C ALA A 548 -4.25 4.04 -26.92
N ALA A 549 -5.12 3.22 -26.37
CA ALA A 549 -4.97 1.78 -26.31
C ALA A 549 -6.33 1.12 -26.54
N LEU A 550 -6.29 -0.04 -27.19
CA LEU A 550 -7.47 -0.80 -27.56
C LEU A 550 -7.39 -2.21 -26.94
N SER A 551 -8.38 -2.52 -26.11
CA SER A 551 -8.68 -3.88 -25.66
C SER A 551 -9.81 -4.46 -26.54
N PRO A 552 -10.19 -5.75 -26.37
CA PRO A 552 -11.29 -6.35 -27.13
C PRO A 552 -12.65 -5.63 -26.99
N SER A 553 -12.92 -4.97 -25.85
CA SER A 553 -14.21 -4.32 -25.57
C SER A 553 -14.12 -2.83 -25.25
N VAL A 554 -12.92 -2.31 -24.99
CA VAL A 554 -12.71 -0.94 -24.48
C VAL A 554 -11.63 -0.21 -25.27
N LEU A 555 -11.92 1.03 -25.66
CA LEU A 555 -10.95 2.01 -26.16
C LEU A 555 -10.67 3.02 -25.06
N VAL A 556 -9.40 3.21 -24.74
CA VAL A 556 -8.93 4.25 -23.82
C VAL A 556 -8.18 5.28 -24.65
N ARG A 557 -8.57 6.55 -24.59
CA ARG A 557 -7.86 7.68 -25.19
C ARG A 557 -7.44 8.65 -24.09
N ALA A 558 -6.21 9.12 -24.14
CA ALA A 558 -5.73 10.21 -23.32
C ALA A 558 -5.30 11.39 -24.17
N ASP A 559 -5.59 12.59 -23.68
CA ASP A 559 -5.07 13.83 -24.25
C ASP A 559 -3.72 14.23 -23.62
N GLY A 560 -3.12 15.29 -24.18
CA GLY A 560 -1.84 15.83 -23.69
C GLY A 560 -1.91 16.43 -22.28
N ASN A 561 -3.11 16.69 -21.76
CA ASN A 561 -3.35 17.22 -20.41
C ASN A 561 -3.62 16.11 -19.39
N GLY A 562 -3.67 14.84 -19.82
CA GLY A 562 -3.94 13.69 -18.95
C GLY A 562 -5.42 13.35 -18.77
N ALA A 563 -6.34 14.02 -19.45
CA ALA A 563 -7.74 13.60 -19.40
C ALA A 563 -7.89 12.27 -20.15
N VAL A 564 -8.51 11.29 -19.51
CA VAL A 564 -8.76 9.96 -20.08
C VAL A 564 -10.23 9.81 -20.40
N ARG A 565 -10.49 9.34 -21.61
CA ARG A 565 -11.81 8.99 -22.10
C ARG A 565 -11.85 7.50 -22.39
N VAL A 566 -12.91 6.87 -21.92
CA VAL A 566 -13.12 5.43 -22.03
C VAL A 566 -14.41 5.18 -22.78
N TRP A 567 -14.32 4.46 -23.90
CA TRP A 567 -15.48 3.96 -24.64
C TRP A 567 -15.56 2.45 -24.44
N HIS A 568 -16.71 1.99 -23.95
CA HIS A 568 -17.10 0.59 -23.89
C HIS A 568 -17.95 0.24 -25.10
N ASP A 569 -18.07 -1.06 -25.39
CA ASP A 569 -19.03 -1.58 -26.38
C ASP A 569 -18.89 -0.91 -27.75
N LEU A 570 -17.63 -0.85 -28.23
CA LEU A 570 -17.17 -0.05 -29.37
C LEU A 570 -17.95 -0.26 -30.68
N LEU A 571 -18.61 -1.41 -30.83
CA LEU A 571 -19.36 -1.79 -32.02
C LEU A 571 -20.88 -1.69 -31.84
N THR A 572 -21.39 -1.28 -30.68
CA THR A 572 -22.83 -1.25 -30.41
C THR A 572 -23.31 0.03 -29.76
N SER A 573 -22.44 0.76 -29.06
CA SER A 573 -22.83 1.96 -28.34
C SER A 573 -22.47 3.25 -29.08
N THR A 574 -23.45 4.14 -29.25
CA THR A 574 -23.24 5.55 -29.63
C THR A 574 -23.05 6.46 -28.40
N SER A 575 -22.86 5.88 -27.21
CA SER A 575 -22.82 6.64 -25.97
C SER A 575 -21.61 7.55 -25.86
N GLU A 576 -21.79 8.66 -25.16
CA GLU A 576 -20.69 9.50 -24.69
C GLU A 576 -19.67 8.65 -23.89
N PRO A 577 -18.37 8.94 -24.03
CA PRO A 577 -17.34 8.25 -23.25
C PRO A 577 -17.51 8.51 -21.76
N ALA A 578 -17.18 7.52 -20.94
CA ALA A 578 -16.93 7.77 -19.53
C ALA A 578 -15.65 8.62 -19.41
N ILE A 579 -15.72 9.71 -18.65
CA ILE A 579 -14.58 10.61 -18.43
C ILE A 579 -13.95 10.25 -17.08
N GLY A 580 -12.65 9.95 -17.12
CA GLY A 580 -11.81 9.86 -15.93
C GLY A 580 -10.67 10.87 -16.02
N LEU A 581 -10.19 11.33 -14.87
CA LEU A 581 -9.01 12.19 -14.80
C LEU A 581 -7.81 11.37 -14.34
N LEU A 582 -6.75 11.33 -15.13
CA LEU A 582 -5.44 10.98 -14.57
C LEU A 582 -4.94 12.22 -13.84
N ARG A 583 -4.80 12.12 -12.52
CA ARG A 583 -4.11 13.16 -11.75
C ARG A 583 -2.66 13.15 -12.17
N ARG A 584 -2.24 14.19 -12.87
CA ARG A 584 -0.86 14.38 -13.31
C ARG A 584 -0.29 15.63 -12.68
N GLY A 585 0.98 15.53 -12.27
CA GLY A 585 1.76 16.71 -11.92
C GLY A 585 1.87 17.66 -13.13
N PRO A 586 2.08 18.97 -12.91
CA PRO A 586 2.23 19.96 -14.00
C PRO A 586 3.44 19.69 -14.93
N ARG A 587 4.33 18.78 -14.53
CA ARG A 587 5.55 18.37 -15.24
C ARG A 587 5.51 16.93 -15.74
N GLU A 588 4.39 16.25 -15.55
CA GLU A 588 4.22 14.88 -16.02
C GLU A 588 3.60 14.90 -17.41
N SER A 589 4.25 14.21 -18.35
CA SER A 589 3.75 14.04 -19.70
C SER A 589 3.50 12.57 -20.01
N LEU A 590 2.43 12.29 -20.75
CA LEU A 590 2.09 10.95 -21.18
C LEU A 590 2.95 10.59 -22.39
N VAL A 591 3.75 9.53 -22.27
CA VAL A 591 4.51 8.97 -23.38
C VAL A 591 3.56 8.16 -24.25
N ASP A 592 2.92 7.13 -23.69
CA ASP A 592 1.94 6.32 -24.43
C ASP A 592 1.04 5.46 -23.52
N ILE A 593 -0.01 4.87 -24.09
CA ILE A 593 -0.92 3.92 -23.41
C ILE A 593 -0.98 2.64 -24.24
N ALA A 594 -1.02 1.48 -23.59
CA ALA A 594 -1.23 0.19 -24.25
C ALA A 594 -2.11 -0.75 -23.40
N TRP A 595 -2.71 -1.74 -24.06
CA TRP A 595 -3.48 -2.81 -23.40
C TRP A 595 -2.59 -4.03 -23.16
N SER A 596 -2.57 -4.57 -21.93
CA SER A 596 -1.86 -5.80 -21.60
C SER A 596 -2.87 -6.94 -21.39
N PRO A 597 -2.97 -7.91 -22.34
CA PRO A 597 -3.74 -9.13 -22.11
C PRO A 597 -3.25 -9.94 -20.92
N ALA A 598 -1.93 -10.03 -20.69
CA ALA A 598 -1.35 -10.75 -19.56
C ALA A 598 -1.78 -10.22 -18.19
N LEU A 599 -1.97 -8.91 -18.05
CA LEU A 599 -2.47 -8.30 -16.80
C LEU A 599 -3.98 -8.06 -16.83
N ASN A 600 -4.62 -8.18 -17.99
CA ASN A 600 -5.99 -7.74 -18.23
C ASN A 600 -6.21 -6.30 -17.73
N ARG A 601 -5.26 -5.41 -18.06
CA ARG A 601 -5.19 -4.01 -17.62
C ARG A 601 -4.60 -3.12 -18.71
N PHE A 602 -4.95 -1.84 -18.63
CA PHE A 602 -4.28 -0.81 -19.43
C PHE A 602 -3.04 -0.34 -18.69
N LEU A 603 -2.01 -0.02 -19.46
CA LEU A 603 -0.74 0.49 -18.96
C LEU A 603 -0.47 1.84 -19.61
N SER A 604 0.01 2.79 -18.84
CA SER A 604 0.56 4.03 -19.38
C SER A 604 1.99 4.24 -18.95
N VAL A 605 2.82 4.74 -19.87
CA VAL A 605 4.14 5.25 -19.52
C VAL A 605 4.06 6.77 -19.46
N CYS A 606 4.50 7.31 -18.34
CA CYS A 606 4.58 8.73 -18.09
C CYS A 606 6.03 9.11 -17.81
N GLN A 607 6.40 10.33 -18.17
CA GLN A 607 7.69 10.91 -17.82
C GLN A 607 7.48 12.19 -17.02
N GLU A 608 8.23 12.34 -15.94
CA GLU A 608 8.21 13.49 -15.04
C GLU A 608 9.51 14.27 -15.19
N GLU A 609 9.38 15.56 -15.50
CA GLU A 609 10.53 16.48 -15.54
C GLU A 609 10.92 16.88 -14.11
N THR A 610 12.14 16.51 -13.71
CA THR A 610 12.63 16.86 -12.37
C THR A 610 12.89 18.34 -12.24
N ALA A 611 12.47 18.92 -11.10
CA ALA A 611 12.87 20.25 -10.70
C ALA A 611 14.39 20.27 -10.43
N HIS A 612 15.19 20.64 -11.44
CA HIS A 612 16.57 21.02 -11.16
C HIS A 612 16.58 22.46 -10.64
N ASP A 613 17.05 22.65 -9.41
CA ASP A 613 17.37 23.96 -8.85
C ASP A 613 18.58 24.53 -9.62
N TRP A 614 18.24 25.28 -10.67
CA TRP A 614 19.11 25.77 -11.72
C TRP A 614 19.99 26.93 -11.23
N THR A 615 21.01 26.65 -10.41
CA THR A 615 21.93 27.69 -9.89
C THR A 615 23.39 27.53 -10.30
N GLY A 616 23.74 26.50 -11.11
CA GLY A 616 25.09 26.25 -11.60
C GLY A 616 25.30 26.57 -13.09
N ALA A 617 26.52 26.96 -13.48
CA ALA A 617 26.91 27.32 -14.85
C ALA A 617 27.05 26.13 -15.83
N ASP A 618 26.96 24.90 -15.33
CA ASP A 618 26.92 23.69 -16.17
C ASP A 618 25.46 23.30 -16.45
N ALA A 619 24.92 23.85 -17.53
CA ALA A 619 23.59 23.51 -18.04
C ALA A 619 23.55 22.05 -18.54
N THR A 620 23.34 21.13 -17.61
CA THR A 620 22.99 19.74 -17.93
C THR A 620 21.54 19.67 -18.40
N LEU A 621 21.27 18.79 -19.37
CA LEU A 621 19.94 18.56 -19.93
C LEU A 621 18.92 18.20 -18.82
N PRO A 622 17.64 18.58 -18.95
CA PRO A 622 16.61 18.21 -17.98
C PRO A 622 16.59 16.68 -17.79
N MET A 623 16.61 16.25 -16.53
CA MET A 623 16.52 14.84 -16.16
C MET A 623 15.06 14.41 -16.06
N TYR A 624 14.70 13.37 -16.82
CA TYR A 624 13.36 12.80 -16.82
C TYR A 624 13.33 11.48 -16.05
N PHE A 625 12.38 11.33 -15.14
CA PHE A 625 12.03 10.04 -14.55
C PHE A 625 10.87 9.43 -15.30
N GLN A 626 10.95 8.14 -15.60
CA GLN A 626 9.85 7.42 -16.23
C GLN A 626 9.12 6.58 -15.19
N LYS A 627 7.80 6.50 -15.32
CA LYS A 627 6.94 5.63 -14.52
C LYS A 627 5.97 4.87 -15.41
N LEU A 628 5.80 3.59 -15.10
CA LEU A 628 4.73 2.74 -15.61
C LEU A 628 3.56 2.83 -14.63
N GLU A 629 2.41 3.25 -15.14
CA GLU A 629 1.16 3.33 -14.39
C GLU A 629 0.23 2.20 -14.85
N ILE A 630 -0.38 1.49 -13.89
CA ILE A 630 -1.43 0.50 -14.14
C ILE A 630 -2.77 1.22 -14.02
N LEU A 631 -3.59 1.12 -15.05
CA LEU A 631 -4.90 1.76 -15.12
C LEU A 631 -6.02 0.74 -14.91
N ASP A 632 -6.80 0.91 -13.84
CA ASP A 632 -7.96 0.09 -13.50
C ASP A 632 -9.20 0.59 -14.26
N VAL A 633 -9.18 0.40 -15.58
CA VAL A 633 -10.34 0.68 -16.43
C VAL A 633 -11.29 -0.52 -16.40
N PRO A 634 -12.57 -0.35 -16.01
CA PRO A 634 -13.52 -1.45 -16.02
C PRO A 634 -13.74 -2.00 -17.44
N GLU A 635 -13.89 -3.32 -17.56
CA GLU A 635 -14.12 -4.00 -18.85
C GLU A 635 -15.47 -3.69 -19.48
N THR A 636 -16.47 -3.35 -18.65
CA THR A 636 -17.85 -3.07 -19.05
C THR A 636 -18.34 -1.78 -18.43
N ARG A 637 -19.32 -1.17 -19.07
CA ARG A 637 -19.94 0.09 -18.65
C ARG A 637 -20.70 -0.01 -17.31
N ASP A 638 -21.19 -1.20 -16.98
CA ASP A 638 -22.00 -1.43 -15.77
C ASP A 638 -21.19 -1.34 -14.48
N ARG A 639 -19.86 -1.46 -14.57
CA ARG A 639 -18.97 -1.26 -13.44
C ARG A 639 -18.61 0.22 -13.33
N PRO A 640 -18.81 0.85 -12.15
CA PRO A 640 -18.47 2.26 -11.99
C PRO A 640 -16.97 2.48 -12.19
N MET A 641 -16.61 3.57 -12.87
CA MET A 641 -15.22 4.01 -12.97
C MET A 641 -14.68 4.29 -11.56
N PRO A 642 -13.48 3.81 -11.20
CA PRO A 642 -12.89 4.13 -9.91
C PRO A 642 -12.60 5.63 -9.81
N GLY A 643 -12.65 6.17 -8.58
CA GLY A 643 -12.33 7.58 -8.34
C GLY A 643 -10.89 7.95 -8.68
N GLU A 644 -9.98 6.97 -8.65
CA GLU A 644 -8.61 7.06 -9.10
C GLU A 644 -8.34 5.95 -10.11
N LEU A 645 -7.95 6.32 -11.34
CA LEU A 645 -7.70 5.35 -12.41
C LEU A 645 -6.37 4.62 -12.24
N VAL A 646 -5.39 5.24 -11.60
CA VAL A 646 -4.05 4.68 -11.43
C VAL A 646 -4.04 3.83 -10.17
N SER A 647 -3.95 2.52 -10.31
CA SER A 647 -3.92 1.59 -9.18
C SER A 647 -2.50 1.31 -8.67
N ALA A 648 -1.50 1.48 -9.54
CA ALA A 648 -0.10 1.43 -9.19
C ALA A 648 0.72 2.35 -10.09
N SER A 649 1.77 2.96 -9.54
CA SER A 649 2.79 3.70 -10.26
C SER A 649 4.16 3.11 -9.92
N ILE A 650 4.91 2.76 -10.96
CA ILE A 650 6.11 1.95 -10.85
C ILE A 650 7.22 2.67 -11.61
N PRO A 651 8.31 3.08 -10.94
CA PRO A 651 9.45 3.67 -11.65
C PRO A 651 10.01 2.66 -12.65
N ILE A 652 10.19 3.12 -13.89
CA ILE A 652 10.86 2.37 -14.95
C ILE A 652 12.04 3.23 -15.45
N GLY A 653 13.08 2.58 -15.99
CA GLY A 653 14.25 3.26 -16.54
C GLY A 653 15.47 3.21 -15.63
N GLY A 654 16.55 2.62 -16.14
CA GLY A 654 17.90 2.75 -15.58
C GLY A 654 18.67 3.96 -16.14
N GLY A 655 18.00 4.94 -16.76
CA GLY A 655 18.65 6.10 -17.39
C GLY A 655 17.72 7.30 -17.55
N TRP A 656 18.31 8.50 -17.48
CA TRP A 656 17.64 9.81 -17.49
C TRP A 656 17.28 10.30 -18.91
N ALA A 657 16.69 9.43 -19.73
CA ALA A 657 16.39 9.73 -21.12
C ALA A 657 14.90 10.07 -21.31
N MET A 658 14.61 10.98 -22.23
CA MET A 658 13.25 11.20 -22.73
C MET A 658 12.79 9.96 -23.51
N CYS A 659 11.53 9.57 -23.37
CA CYS A 659 10.95 8.48 -24.16
C CYS A 659 9.83 8.99 -25.05
N ASP A 660 9.87 8.57 -26.31
CA ASP A 660 8.87 8.96 -27.31
C ASP A 660 7.94 7.79 -27.70
N HIS A 661 8.45 6.56 -27.58
CA HIS A 661 7.78 5.37 -28.09
C HIS A 661 7.82 4.22 -27.08
N MET A 662 6.69 3.52 -26.97
CA MET A 662 6.63 2.24 -26.28
C MET A 662 5.76 1.26 -27.09
N ARG A 663 5.98 -0.04 -26.86
CA ARG A 663 5.13 -1.11 -27.40
C ARG A 663 4.99 -2.24 -26.39
N LEU A 664 3.80 -2.82 -26.32
CA LEU A 664 3.60 -4.12 -25.66
C LEU A 664 3.71 -5.25 -26.67
N SER A 665 4.22 -6.39 -26.22
CA SER A 665 4.11 -7.65 -26.95
C SER A 665 2.64 -8.01 -27.17
N PRO A 666 2.31 -8.84 -28.19
CA PRO A 666 0.92 -9.26 -28.42
C PRO A 666 0.30 -10.00 -27.22
N ARG A 667 1.11 -10.68 -26.42
CA ARG A 667 0.70 -11.33 -25.17
C ARG A 667 0.54 -10.33 -24.01
N GLY A 668 1.09 -9.13 -24.12
CA GLY A 668 1.07 -8.09 -23.08
C GLY A 668 2.02 -8.35 -21.92
N ASP A 669 2.92 -9.33 -22.05
CA ASP A 669 3.87 -9.75 -21.01
C ASP A 669 5.18 -8.95 -21.02
N THR A 670 5.50 -8.32 -22.15
CA THR A 670 6.77 -7.60 -22.37
C THR A 670 6.49 -6.20 -22.89
N LEU A 671 7.09 -5.18 -22.27
CA LEU A 671 7.02 -3.79 -22.68
C LEU A 671 8.38 -3.34 -23.21
N ALA A 672 8.44 -2.91 -24.47
CA ALA A 672 9.58 -2.23 -25.03
C ALA A 672 9.39 -0.72 -24.91
N VAL A 673 10.41 -0.02 -24.41
CA VAL A 673 10.46 1.44 -24.30
C VAL A 673 11.71 1.94 -25.02
N ALA A 674 11.53 2.84 -25.99
CA ALA A 674 12.62 3.40 -26.77
C ALA A 674 12.99 4.80 -26.27
N SER A 675 14.29 5.03 -26.14
CA SER A 675 14.85 6.36 -25.85
C SER A 675 14.74 7.28 -27.07
N ALA A 676 14.33 8.51 -26.82
CA ALA A 676 14.25 9.59 -27.79
C ALA A 676 15.61 10.27 -28.06
N VAL A 677 16.59 10.05 -27.18
CA VAL A 677 17.90 10.73 -27.23
C VAL A 677 19.05 9.78 -27.55
N SER A 678 18.85 8.47 -27.34
CA SER A 678 19.84 7.42 -27.58
C SER A 678 19.22 6.28 -28.36
N ALA A 679 20.04 5.49 -29.03
CA ALA A 679 19.60 4.30 -29.76
C ALA A 679 19.41 3.10 -28.81
N THR A 680 18.82 3.31 -27.64
CA THR A 680 18.63 2.27 -26.61
C THR A 680 17.18 1.86 -26.48
N ILE A 681 16.94 0.57 -26.30
CA ILE A 681 15.64 -0.04 -26.01
C ILE A 681 15.71 -0.69 -24.64
N ASP A 682 14.80 -0.33 -23.75
CA ASP A 682 14.59 -1.04 -22.50
C ASP A 682 13.41 -2.01 -22.65
N LEU A 683 13.63 -3.29 -22.38
CA LEU A 683 12.62 -4.34 -22.45
C LEU A 683 12.26 -4.77 -21.02
N TYR A 684 11.02 -4.54 -20.59
CA TYR A 684 10.53 -4.86 -19.26
C TYR A 684 9.62 -6.10 -19.27
N THR A 685 9.79 -6.99 -18.30
CA THR A 685 8.84 -8.09 -18.05
C THR A 685 7.67 -7.56 -17.22
N VAL A 686 6.55 -7.27 -17.85
CA VAL A 686 5.37 -6.67 -17.22
C VAL A 686 4.50 -7.72 -16.52
N SER A 687 4.47 -8.96 -17.02
CA SER A 687 3.72 -10.07 -16.42
C SER A 687 4.10 -10.34 -14.96
N VAL A 688 5.33 -9.95 -14.55
CA VAL A 688 5.78 -10.02 -13.16
C VAL A 688 4.88 -9.23 -12.18
N LEU A 689 4.16 -8.22 -12.67
CA LEU A 689 3.23 -7.43 -11.86
C LEU A 689 2.04 -8.25 -11.37
N ALA A 690 1.65 -9.29 -12.10
CA ALA A 690 0.64 -10.26 -11.64
C ALA A 690 1.13 -11.06 -10.42
N LEU A 691 2.45 -11.20 -10.25
CA LEU A 691 3.03 -11.93 -9.12
C LEU A 691 3.18 -11.10 -7.85
N ARG A 692 3.20 -9.77 -7.93
CA ARG A 692 3.35 -8.88 -6.76
C ARG A 692 2.38 -9.20 -5.61
N PRO A 693 1.06 -9.33 -5.83
CA PRO A 693 0.15 -9.66 -4.74
C PRO A 693 0.29 -11.10 -4.26
N VAL A 694 1.05 -11.95 -4.95
CA VAL A 694 1.12 -13.40 -4.71
C VAL A 694 2.43 -13.78 -4.03
N ILE A 695 3.56 -13.30 -4.53
CA ILE A 695 4.89 -13.83 -4.19
C ILE A 695 5.30 -13.59 -2.73
N GLY A 696 4.73 -12.56 -2.08
CA GLY A 696 4.89 -12.32 -0.65
C GLY A 696 3.90 -13.11 0.24
N LYS A 697 2.92 -13.81 -0.35
CA LYS A 697 1.97 -14.61 0.41
C LYS A 697 2.61 -15.93 0.84
N PRO A 698 2.17 -16.47 1.98
CA PRO A 698 2.40 -17.87 2.32
C PRO A 698 1.91 -18.81 1.21
N MET A 699 2.72 -19.81 0.85
CA MET A 699 2.44 -20.70 -0.28
C MET A 699 1.13 -21.49 -0.11
N GLY A 700 0.71 -21.75 1.13
CA GLY A 700 -0.55 -22.41 1.47
C GLY A 700 -1.80 -21.56 1.25
N LEU A 701 -1.66 -20.24 1.05
CA LEU A 701 -2.75 -19.35 0.61
C LEU A 701 -2.82 -19.20 -0.92
N MET A 702 -1.83 -19.69 -1.65
CA MET A 702 -1.83 -19.57 -3.11
C MET A 702 -2.83 -20.56 -3.73
N ASP A 703 -3.27 -20.31 -4.95
CA ASP A 703 -4.17 -21.22 -5.70
C ASP A 703 -3.58 -21.65 -7.05
N HIS A 704 -4.35 -22.40 -7.84
CA HIS A 704 -3.90 -22.86 -9.17
C HIS A 704 -3.69 -21.71 -10.15
N SER A 705 -4.42 -20.60 -9.99
CA SER A 705 -4.22 -19.39 -10.79
C SER A 705 -2.86 -18.75 -10.49
N ASP A 706 -2.44 -18.77 -9.22
CA ASP A 706 -1.12 -18.29 -8.82
C ASP A 706 0.01 -19.12 -9.45
N LEU A 707 -0.13 -20.46 -9.49
CA LEU A 707 0.82 -21.32 -10.20
C LEU A 707 0.85 -21.03 -11.70
N ALA A 708 -0.31 -20.84 -12.34
CA ALA A 708 -0.38 -20.48 -13.75
C ALA A 708 0.32 -19.14 -14.02
N ASN A 709 0.15 -18.15 -13.14
CA ASN A 709 0.84 -16.87 -13.23
C ASN A 709 2.36 -17.03 -13.09
N VAL A 710 2.85 -17.84 -12.14
CA VAL A 710 4.29 -18.13 -11.99
C VAL A 710 4.86 -18.80 -13.24
N ALA A 711 4.14 -19.77 -13.80
CA ALA A 711 4.54 -20.45 -15.03
C ALA A 711 4.60 -19.48 -16.23
N ALA A 712 3.59 -18.63 -16.40
CA ALA A 712 3.54 -17.64 -17.47
C ALA A 712 4.71 -16.63 -17.38
N VAL A 713 5.11 -16.21 -16.18
CA VAL A 713 6.27 -15.33 -16.00
C VAL A 713 7.59 -16.05 -16.29
N LEU A 714 7.71 -17.33 -15.94
CA LEU A 714 8.90 -18.16 -16.22
C LEU A 714 9.11 -18.44 -17.71
N GLU A 715 8.03 -18.52 -18.48
CA GLU A 715 8.06 -18.61 -19.94
C GLU A 715 8.52 -17.30 -20.58
N GLY A 716 8.47 -16.19 -19.84
CA GLY A 716 8.96 -14.88 -20.26
C GLY A 716 10.48 -14.88 -20.52
N PRO A 717 10.94 -14.31 -21.65
CA PRO A 717 12.34 -14.35 -22.05
C PRO A 717 13.28 -13.47 -21.20
N ILE A 718 12.75 -12.55 -20.37
CA ILE A 718 13.52 -11.44 -19.76
C ILE A 718 13.64 -11.55 -18.24
N CYS A 719 13.32 -12.72 -17.67
CA CYS A 719 13.54 -12.95 -16.24
C CYS A 719 15.05 -13.10 -15.94
N GLY A 720 15.60 -12.22 -15.10
CA GLY A 720 16.98 -12.33 -14.63
C GLY A 720 17.24 -13.69 -13.96
N SER A 721 18.46 -14.21 -14.06
CA SER A 721 18.78 -15.59 -13.59
C SER A 721 18.45 -15.83 -12.11
N GLY A 722 18.63 -14.84 -11.24
CA GLY A 722 18.23 -14.90 -9.83
C GLY A 722 16.71 -15.07 -9.68
N SER A 723 15.94 -14.10 -10.18
CA SER A 723 14.48 -14.15 -10.15
C SER A 723 13.92 -15.41 -10.81
N ARG A 724 14.52 -15.89 -11.91
CA ARG A 724 14.14 -17.14 -12.57
C ARG A 724 14.34 -18.34 -11.66
N THR A 725 15.50 -18.47 -11.02
CA THR A 725 15.79 -19.55 -10.07
C THR A 725 14.79 -19.53 -8.90
N THR A 726 14.51 -18.34 -8.36
CA THR A 726 13.54 -18.13 -7.27
C THR A 726 12.12 -18.52 -7.70
N LEU A 727 11.68 -18.14 -8.91
CA LEU A 727 10.36 -18.51 -9.44
C LEU A 727 10.26 -19.99 -9.82
N GLU A 728 11.32 -20.63 -10.31
CA GLU A 728 11.37 -22.07 -10.55
C GLU A 728 11.23 -22.85 -9.24
N LEU A 729 11.87 -22.38 -8.17
CA LEU A 729 11.71 -22.94 -6.84
C LEU A 729 10.27 -22.77 -6.33
N LEU A 730 9.67 -21.58 -6.49
CA LEU A 730 8.28 -21.33 -6.13
C LEU A 730 7.33 -22.27 -6.89
N ARG A 731 7.51 -22.38 -8.22
CA ARG A 731 6.75 -23.27 -9.08
C ARG A 731 6.84 -24.72 -8.58
N ALA A 732 8.05 -25.19 -8.30
CA ALA A 732 8.25 -26.55 -7.79
C ALA A 732 7.49 -26.77 -6.46
N CYS A 733 7.56 -25.81 -5.53
CA CYS A 733 6.84 -25.87 -4.25
C CYS A 733 5.32 -25.95 -4.45
N LEU A 734 4.78 -25.12 -5.35
CA LEU A 734 3.35 -25.10 -5.65
C LEU A 734 2.89 -26.39 -6.36
N GLU A 735 3.65 -26.87 -7.35
CA GLU A 735 3.35 -28.14 -8.03
C GLU A 735 3.36 -29.32 -7.05
N HIS A 736 4.35 -29.39 -6.15
CA HIS A 736 4.40 -30.42 -5.12
C HIS A 736 3.18 -30.34 -4.20
N ARG A 737 2.83 -29.14 -3.71
CA ARG A 737 1.65 -28.96 -2.86
C ARG A 737 0.36 -29.40 -3.58
N PHE A 738 0.13 -28.92 -4.80
CA PHE A 738 -1.11 -29.21 -5.51
C PHE A 738 -1.26 -30.67 -5.92
N ARG A 739 -0.16 -31.41 -6.11
CA ARG A 739 -0.21 -32.89 -6.28
C ARG A 739 -0.78 -33.61 -5.06
N HIS A 740 -0.70 -33.03 -3.87
CA HIS A 740 -1.28 -33.57 -2.65
C HIS A 740 -2.65 -32.96 -2.33
N ASP A 741 -3.04 -31.89 -3.02
CA ASP A 741 -4.37 -31.26 -2.94
C ASP A 741 -5.35 -31.88 -3.97
N VAL A 742 -5.26 -33.20 -4.24
CA VAL A 742 -6.22 -33.92 -5.09
C VAL A 742 -7.59 -33.90 -4.41
N GLY A 743 -8.35 -32.83 -4.67
CA GLY A 743 -9.79 -32.80 -4.46
C GLY A 743 -10.41 -33.76 -5.49
N ILE A 744 -10.85 -34.92 -5.02
CA ILE A 744 -11.76 -35.77 -5.79
C ILE A 744 -13.12 -35.05 -5.76
N GLY A 745 -13.34 -34.11 -6.69
CA GLY A 745 -14.64 -33.44 -6.87
C GLY A 745 -14.55 -32.01 -7.39
N ASP A 746 -15.00 -31.80 -8.63
CA ASP A 746 -15.26 -30.49 -9.25
C ASP A 746 -16.53 -29.83 -8.66
N SER A 747 -16.64 -29.74 -7.34
CA SER A 747 -17.71 -28.96 -6.70
C SER A 747 -17.20 -27.55 -6.43
N THR A 748 -17.52 -26.61 -7.32
CA THR A 748 -17.36 -25.15 -7.11
C THR A 748 -18.27 -24.60 -6.00
N GLY A 749 -18.71 -25.42 -5.05
CA GLY A 749 -19.49 -25.04 -3.89
C GLY A 749 -18.60 -24.95 -2.65
N ALA A 750 -18.37 -23.73 -2.17
CA ALA A 750 -17.65 -23.47 -0.94
C ALA A 750 -18.45 -23.98 0.28
N VAL A 751 -18.22 -25.22 0.69
CA VAL A 751 -18.55 -25.71 2.03
C VAL A 751 -17.28 -26.27 2.65
N ALA A 752 -16.96 -25.79 3.85
CA ALA A 752 -15.79 -26.20 4.60
C ALA A 752 -15.95 -27.67 5.05
N ALA A 753 -15.22 -28.57 4.41
CA ALA A 753 -15.07 -29.95 4.86
C ALA A 753 -14.02 -30.01 5.98
N ASP A 754 -14.38 -30.68 7.09
CA ASP A 754 -13.49 -31.01 8.18
C ASP A 754 -12.70 -32.30 7.86
N ASP A 755 -11.55 -32.48 8.51
CA ASP A 755 -10.62 -33.61 8.31
C ASP A 755 -11.33 -34.96 8.52
N HIS A 756 -11.53 -35.70 7.42
CA HIS A 756 -11.80 -37.14 7.27
C HIS A 756 -13.05 -37.58 6.47
N ASP A 757 -13.85 -36.67 5.90
CA ASP A 757 -14.94 -37.10 5.00
C ASP A 757 -14.47 -37.23 3.54
N ILE A 758 -14.41 -38.48 3.05
CA ILE A 758 -14.35 -38.80 1.62
C ILE A 758 -15.79 -38.74 1.09
N GLU A 759 -16.20 -37.60 0.53
CA GLU A 759 -17.42 -37.55 -0.26
C GLU A 759 -17.20 -38.27 -1.60
N LEU A 760 -17.67 -39.51 -1.68
CA LEU A 760 -17.83 -40.21 -2.96
C LEU A 760 -19.05 -39.59 -3.67
N GLY A 761 -18.78 -38.70 -4.63
CA GLY A 761 -19.80 -38.14 -5.50
C GLY A 761 -20.66 -39.23 -6.15
N ARG A 762 -21.98 -39.03 -6.14
CA ARG A 762 -22.94 -39.82 -6.93
C ARG A 762 -23.10 -39.25 -8.32
#